data_AF-A0AA40SR47-F1
#
_entry.id   AF-A0AA40SR47-F1
#
_cell.length_a   1.000
_cell.length_b   1.000
_cell.length_c   1.000
_cell.angle_alpha   90.00
_cell.angle_beta   90.00
_cell.angle_gamma   90.00
#
_symmetry.space_group_name_H-M   'P 1'
#
loop_
_entity.id
_entity.type
_entity.pdbx_description
1 polymer ?
#
loop_
_entity_poly.entity_id
_entity_poly.type
_entity_poly.pdbx_seq_one_letter_code
_entity_poly.pdbx_strand_id
1 'polypeptide(L)'
;MTGEAEAAPFADLLRAAADGHGATVDLDDAAQRDALVAEAATGADVIALGPVVPHTSVLARLLDELSAASLHVVSEAVDGVLRRHLVDALRTRSTARPTIVVVSADDASGSARVEFDRLRGETAELPVVWAIDHIGGDVVRAEAERPRSSEPAGPSSTPIEQTILEVAGLSPIALLPDEVAELTGVSRDDVIATQAASPRLAGVAHGAVLVTGDAAGSRATPPPATVRRAIAHDILAVLDRRGVAADLLAELALAASTPDDPLAVRVLADASQALHDADPDTAARYGLAAADLITGPRPQLTDLTWRLLPLLWQTSRSADARELIARVFSEDGRSDAEARALWWLARLEGSAEDAVRHTTHALTLPGVSEATQVKLLAVHLRLLSTLGRRDEVDALLPQAISRAARLGDDESRSRLVACDSIRRFYRGDYSASRALAEEAVASWRRSGAPTAEWMPEMIWAPHVELQLGDAATALQQLDDLLVDLEGRSQAAARRFVHAERSLVLLDLGRLDEAWDEAVLATTLAERFWALPPGASDRLQAIALSVRLKVALHRGAAAELHELREPLAADTPPQSEARARLEWWRFLLDEAESRVGASANPDALDPVSWLDPADDILIARALLRSGLTDALARIATWTAHRAAISRGHPLARTVADHVAGLTSRDAAQLTQVADDWARSKRPLLAAAARADAGILLIETGERSGLELVESAHDDFSRFGAHRDAWLLRRVLRGHGVAVGGASDAHPADGLTPTERRVLDRAVLGSTAPRIAEELSISPHTVTTHIRHIYAKLGLSSRADLMAWAGREGR
;
A
#
# COMPACT_ATOMS: atom_id res chain seq x y z
N MET A 1 53.42 17.64 18.24
CA MET A 1 53.00 17.61 19.66
C MET A 1 51.51 17.53 19.66
N THR A 2 50.99 16.33 19.88
CA THR A 2 49.57 16.04 20.09
C THR A 2 49.16 16.62 21.45
N GLY A 3 48.43 17.72 21.43
CA GLY A 3 47.67 18.15 22.59
C GLY A 3 46.34 17.42 22.56
N GLU A 4 46.20 16.41 23.41
CA GLU A 4 44.88 15.89 23.79
C GLU A 4 44.12 17.04 24.45
N ALA A 5 43.13 17.59 23.75
CA ALA A 5 42.11 18.40 24.40
C ALA A 5 41.25 17.41 25.20
N GLU A 6 41.44 17.39 26.53
CA GLU A 6 40.49 16.73 27.44
C GLU A 6 39.10 17.28 27.13
N ALA A 7 38.21 16.41 26.63
CA ALA A 7 36.80 16.71 26.47
C ALA A 7 36.27 17.17 27.84
N ALA A 8 35.75 18.39 27.91
CA ALA A 8 35.13 18.89 29.13
C ALA A 8 34.06 17.88 29.61
N PRO A 9 33.97 17.57 30.91
CA PRO A 9 32.98 16.64 31.41
C PRO A 9 31.57 17.10 31.01
N PHE A 10 30.78 16.21 30.41
CA PHE A 10 29.41 16.43 29.91
C PHE A 10 28.48 17.19 30.91
N ALA A 11 28.77 17.12 32.21
CA ALA A 11 28.10 17.90 33.24
C ALA A 11 28.26 19.44 33.10
N ASP A 12 29.35 19.92 32.49
CA ASP A 12 29.56 21.34 32.22
C ASP A 12 28.85 21.79 30.92
N LEU A 13 28.62 20.88 29.97
CA LEU A 13 27.79 21.11 28.76
C LEU A 13 26.31 21.29 29.10
N LEU A 14 25.79 20.51 30.05
CA LEU A 14 24.40 20.65 30.53
C LEU A 14 24.20 21.87 31.42
N ARG A 15 25.21 22.26 32.22
CA ARG A 15 25.18 23.50 32.99
C ARG A 15 25.17 24.73 32.08
N ALA A 16 25.94 24.67 30.98
CA ALA A 16 25.91 25.66 29.92
C ALA A 16 24.54 25.73 29.24
N ALA A 17 23.91 24.59 28.91
CA ALA A 17 22.56 24.55 28.33
C ALA A 17 21.49 25.12 29.28
N ALA A 18 21.55 24.82 30.58
CA ALA A 18 20.65 25.37 31.60
C ALA A 18 20.85 26.89 31.82
N ASP A 19 22.04 27.41 31.55
CA ASP A 19 22.39 28.83 31.61
C ASP A 19 22.13 29.57 30.27
N GLY A 20 21.60 28.89 29.25
CA GLY A 20 21.29 29.47 27.94
C GLY A 20 22.45 29.46 26.95
N HIS A 21 23.33 28.46 26.98
CA HIS A 21 24.41 28.26 26.00
C HIS A 21 24.23 26.90 25.33
N GLY A 22 24.05 26.86 24.02
CA GLY A 22 23.84 25.60 23.28
C GLY A 22 24.99 24.59 23.44
N ALA A 23 24.65 23.29 23.48
CA ALA A 23 25.58 22.17 23.56
C ALA A 23 25.41 21.24 22.34
N THR A 24 26.51 20.75 21.78
CA THR A 24 26.53 19.80 20.65
C THR A 24 26.76 18.38 21.18
N VAL A 25 25.97 17.40 20.73
CA VAL A 25 26.03 16.00 21.19
C VAL A 25 26.12 15.07 19.99
N ASP A 26 27.09 14.15 20.00
CA ASP A 26 27.21 13.09 19.00
C ASP A 26 26.33 11.89 19.40
N LEU A 27 25.33 11.58 18.57
CA LEU A 27 24.36 10.52 18.85
C LEU A 27 24.88 9.12 18.46
N ASP A 28 25.97 9.03 17.70
CA ASP A 28 26.63 7.75 17.39
C ASP A 28 27.60 7.33 18.51
N ASP A 29 27.98 8.25 19.40
CA ASP A 29 28.69 7.96 20.64
C ASP A 29 27.71 7.44 21.71
N ALA A 30 27.79 6.14 22.00
CA ALA A 30 26.93 5.48 22.99
C ALA A 30 27.04 6.11 24.40
N ALA A 31 28.21 6.62 24.80
CA ALA A 31 28.38 7.22 26.12
C ALA A 31 27.68 8.59 26.22
N GLN A 32 27.74 9.39 25.14
CA GLN A 32 27.02 10.67 25.07
C GLN A 32 25.51 10.46 24.95
N ARG A 33 25.09 9.48 24.15
CA ARG A 33 23.68 9.08 24.02
C ARG A 33 23.09 8.59 25.34
N ASP A 34 23.75 7.67 26.02
CA ASP A 34 23.24 7.09 27.26
C ASP A 34 23.21 8.14 28.40
N ALA A 35 24.14 9.11 28.39
CA ALA A 35 24.12 10.25 29.30
C ALA A 35 22.98 11.24 29.00
N LEU A 36 22.67 11.49 27.72
CA LEU A 36 21.52 12.27 27.29
C LEU A 36 20.19 11.66 27.76
N VAL A 37 20.05 10.34 27.61
CA VAL A 37 18.87 9.59 28.06
C VAL A 37 18.73 9.63 29.58
N ALA A 38 19.84 9.51 30.32
CA ALA A 38 19.85 9.59 31.78
C ALA A 38 19.41 10.98 32.30
N GLU A 39 19.85 12.06 31.65
CA GLU A 39 19.48 13.42 32.05
C GLU A 39 18.04 13.78 31.65
N ALA A 40 17.60 13.40 30.45
CA ALA A 40 16.22 13.59 30.02
C ALA A 40 15.22 12.87 30.94
N ALA A 41 15.59 11.69 31.47
CA ALA A 41 14.78 10.97 32.46
C ALA A 41 14.57 11.74 33.78
N THR A 42 15.35 12.80 34.05
CA THR A 42 15.17 13.67 35.22
C THR A 42 14.18 14.84 34.99
N GLY A 43 13.67 15.00 33.77
CA GLY A 43 12.67 16.02 33.41
C GLY A 43 13.26 17.37 32.95
N ALA A 44 14.54 17.41 32.57
CA ALA A 44 15.17 18.59 31.98
C ALA A 44 14.75 18.78 30.50
N ASP A 45 14.64 20.03 30.05
CA ASP A 45 14.50 20.37 28.63
C ASP A 45 15.87 20.20 27.96
N VAL A 46 15.98 19.28 26.99
CA VAL A 46 17.26 18.90 26.38
C VAL A 46 17.29 19.33 24.92
N ILE A 47 18.35 20.06 24.53
CA ILE A 47 18.62 20.50 23.16
C ILE A 47 19.74 19.63 22.56
N ALA A 48 19.44 18.90 21.50
CA ALA A 48 20.44 18.12 20.76
C ALA A 48 20.77 18.81 19.43
N LEU A 49 22.06 19.12 19.22
CA LEU A 49 22.63 19.68 17.99
C LEU A 49 23.67 18.70 17.43
N GLY A 50 23.52 18.26 16.18
CA GLY A 50 24.45 17.32 15.54
C GLY A 50 24.60 17.53 14.02
N PRO A 51 25.82 17.37 13.46
CA PRO A 51 26.12 17.55 12.02
C PRO A 51 25.83 16.30 11.15
N VAL A 52 25.39 15.19 11.74
CA VAL A 52 25.13 13.92 11.04
C VAL A 52 23.88 13.26 11.62
N VAL A 53 22.90 12.94 10.78
CA VAL A 53 21.72 12.17 11.22
C VAL A 53 22.11 10.69 11.38
N PRO A 54 21.86 10.04 12.53
CA PRO A 54 22.04 8.61 12.70
C PRO A 54 21.00 7.82 11.88
N HIS A 55 21.26 6.54 11.58
CA HIS A 55 20.29 5.65 10.92
C HIS A 55 18.90 5.71 11.59
N THR A 56 17.81 5.66 10.82
CA THR A 56 16.40 5.75 11.27
C THR A 56 16.05 4.85 12.46
N SER A 57 16.75 3.72 12.60
CA SER A 57 16.60 2.76 13.71
C SER A 57 17.16 3.25 15.05
N VAL A 58 18.22 4.08 15.05
CA VAL A 58 18.84 4.66 16.25
C VAL A 58 17.95 5.78 16.81
N LEU A 59 17.43 6.62 15.94
CA LEU A 59 16.53 7.71 16.32
C LEU A 59 15.19 7.17 16.86
N ALA A 60 14.64 6.12 16.25
CA ALA A 60 13.43 5.46 16.73
C ALA A 60 13.61 4.86 18.14
N ARG A 61 14.77 4.25 18.43
CA ARG A 61 15.11 3.77 19.78
C ARG A 61 15.23 4.90 20.79
N LEU A 62 15.89 5.99 20.41
CA LEU A 62 16.04 7.16 21.26
C LEU A 62 14.67 7.76 21.64
N LEU A 63 13.77 7.87 20.67
CA LEU A 63 12.39 8.35 20.90
C LEU A 63 11.56 7.39 21.76
N ASP A 64 11.78 6.08 21.65
CA ASP A 64 11.12 5.08 22.49
C ASP A 64 11.62 5.13 23.96
N GLU A 65 12.88 5.52 24.19
CA GLU A 65 13.48 5.64 25.53
C GLU A 65 13.10 6.95 26.24
N LEU A 66 12.79 8.02 25.50
CA LEU A 66 12.57 9.39 26.00
C LEU A 66 11.12 9.72 26.42
N SER A 67 10.32 8.70 26.75
CA SER A 67 8.85 8.73 26.91
C SER A 67 8.21 9.76 27.89
N ALA A 68 8.98 10.65 28.53
CA ALA A 68 8.47 11.58 29.56
C ALA A 68 9.04 13.02 29.52
N ALA A 69 9.95 13.37 28.62
CA ALA A 69 10.66 14.67 28.65
C ALA A 69 10.45 15.54 27.39
N SER A 70 10.56 16.87 27.54
CA SER A 70 10.54 17.80 26.40
C SER A 70 11.89 17.77 25.66
N LEU A 71 11.95 16.99 24.57
CA LEU A 71 13.13 16.93 23.72
C LEU A 71 13.03 17.97 22.59
N HIS A 72 14.04 18.84 22.48
CA HIS A 72 14.21 19.77 21.38
C HIS A 72 15.37 19.30 20.47
N VAL A 73 15.04 18.78 19.28
CA VAL A 73 16.04 18.27 18.34
C VAL A 73 16.27 19.28 17.22
N VAL A 74 17.53 19.68 17.04
CA VAL A 74 17.98 20.54 15.93
C VAL A 74 19.07 19.79 15.15
N SER A 75 18.79 19.44 13.89
CA SER A 75 19.72 18.68 13.04
C SER A 75 20.09 19.48 11.80
N GLU A 76 21.38 19.54 11.46
CA GLU A 76 21.80 19.99 10.12
C GLU A 76 21.43 18.93 9.07
N ALA A 77 20.96 19.38 7.91
CA ALA A 77 20.66 18.58 6.71
C ALA A 77 19.73 17.36 6.91
N VAL A 78 18.41 17.61 6.91
CA VAL A 78 17.39 16.55 6.90
C VAL A 78 16.68 16.54 5.53
N ASP A 79 16.78 15.45 4.77
CA ASP A 79 15.98 15.28 3.55
C ASP A 79 14.46 15.31 3.87
N GLY A 80 13.65 15.83 2.95
CA GLY A 80 12.23 16.12 3.13
C GLY A 80 11.38 14.91 3.53
N VAL A 81 11.83 13.69 3.21
CA VAL A 81 11.17 12.42 3.62
C VAL A 81 11.41 12.11 5.09
N LEU A 82 12.65 12.27 5.57
CA LEU A 82 13.00 12.01 6.97
C LEU A 82 12.38 13.08 7.88
N ARG A 83 12.33 14.32 7.40
CA ARG A 83 11.71 15.47 8.08
C ARG A 83 10.24 15.22 8.42
N ARG A 84 9.46 14.72 7.46
CA ARG A 84 8.04 14.40 7.67
C ARG A 84 7.84 13.19 8.59
N HIS A 85 8.64 12.14 8.44
CA HIS A 85 8.59 10.98 9.34
C HIS A 85 8.92 11.37 10.79
N LEU A 86 9.88 12.28 10.99
CA LEU A 86 10.22 12.81 12.31
C LEU A 86 9.04 13.57 12.93
N VAL A 87 8.44 14.49 12.16
CA VAL A 87 7.28 15.27 12.60
C VAL A 87 6.09 14.36 12.92
N ASP A 88 5.76 13.39 12.06
CA ASP A 88 4.65 12.46 12.28
C ASP A 88 4.90 11.45 13.42
N ALA A 89 6.13 10.98 13.61
CA ALA A 89 6.49 10.12 14.75
C ALA A 89 6.36 10.87 16.08
N LEU A 90 6.80 12.13 16.14
CA LEU A 90 6.67 12.97 17.33
C LEU A 90 5.21 13.34 17.62
N ARG A 91 4.40 13.58 16.57
CA ARG A 91 2.93 13.81 16.68
C ARG A 91 2.18 12.63 17.28
N THR A 92 2.63 11.40 17.01
CA THR A 92 1.89 10.18 17.37
C THR A 92 2.31 9.58 18.71
N ARG A 93 3.54 9.85 19.19
CA ARG A 93 4.12 9.17 20.38
C ARG A 93 4.30 10.06 21.61
N SER A 94 4.30 11.38 21.49
CA SER A 94 4.50 12.28 22.64
C SER A 94 3.21 12.53 23.42
N THR A 95 3.22 12.27 24.72
CA THR A 95 2.14 12.67 25.66
C THR A 95 2.36 14.06 26.25
N ALA A 96 3.61 14.53 26.30
CA ALA A 96 3.99 15.91 26.56
C ALA A 96 3.91 16.73 25.26
N ARG A 97 3.80 18.07 25.34
CA ARG A 97 3.69 18.98 24.20
C ARG A 97 5.10 19.43 23.77
N PRO A 98 5.77 18.80 22.78
CA PRO A 98 7.11 19.22 22.41
C PRO A 98 7.02 20.39 21.44
N THR A 99 7.87 21.40 21.65
CA THR A 99 8.13 22.43 20.62
C THR A 99 9.25 21.92 19.74
N ILE A 100 8.94 21.52 18.51
CA ILE A 100 9.92 20.96 17.57
C ILE A 100 10.45 22.11 16.70
N VAL A 101 11.76 22.30 16.65
CA VAL A 101 12.43 23.29 15.79
C VAL A 101 13.38 22.54 14.85
N VAL A 102 12.98 22.32 13.61
CA VAL A 102 13.84 21.68 12.59
C VAL A 102 14.49 22.76 11.73
N VAL A 103 15.83 22.88 11.79
CA VAL A 103 16.62 23.80 10.97
C VAL A 103 17.31 23.07 9.84
N SER A 104 16.93 23.32 8.59
CA SER A 104 17.66 22.79 7.43
C SER A 104 18.61 23.86 6.90
N ALA A 105 19.89 23.52 6.73
CA ALA A 105 20.81 24.26 5.87
C ALA A 105 20.75 23.64 4.46
N ASP A 106 20.69 24.48 3.43
CA ASP A 106 20.98 24.09 2.06
C ASP A 106 22.24 24.86 1.64
N ASP A 107 23.31 24.14 1.31
CA ASP A 107 24.67 24.67 1.16
C ASP A 107 24.81 25.69 0.01
N ALA A 108 23.79 25.85 -0.84
CA ALA A 108 23.84 26.71 -2.01
C ALA A 108 23.15 28.08 -1.84
N SER A 109 22.26 28.26 -0.85
CA SER A 109 21.37 29.44 -0.79
C SER A 109 21.58 30.37 0.41
N GLY A 110 22.33 29.96 1.44
CA GLY A 110 22.54 30.77 2.65
C GLY A 110 21.24 31.04 3.44
N SER A 111 20.20 30.22 3.28
CA SER A 111 18.96 30.37 4.03
C SER A 111 18.90 29.40 5.20
N ALA A 112 18.84 29.91 6.44
CA ALA A 112 18.45 29.11 7.60
C ALA A 112 16.93 29.07 7.73
N ARG A 113 16.38 27.86 7.89
CA ARG A 113 14.92 27.60 7.95
C ARG A 113 14.50 27.36 9.39
N VAL A 114 13.42 27.99 9.86
CA VAL A 114 12.78 27.70 11.16
C VAL A 114 11.28 27.59 10.92
N GLU A 115 10.67 26.44 11.20
CA GLU A 115 9.24 26.19 11.00
C GLU A 115 8.62 25.68 12.31
N PHE A 116 7.53 26.30 12.76
CA PHE A 116 6.81 25.95 13.99
C PHE A 116 5.52 25.22 13.66
N ASP A 117 5.29 24.05 14.27
CA ASP A 117 4.04 23.32 14.09
C ASP A 117 3.26 23.23 15.42
N ARG A 118 2.04 23.77 15.45
CA ARG A 118 1.18 23.80 16.65
C ARG A 118 0.45 22.47 16.81
N LEU A 119 0.77 21.71 17.86
CA LEU A 119 -0.04 20.58 18.31
C LEU A 119 -1.12 21.03 19.31
N ARG A 120 -2.33 20.52 19.14
CA ARG A 120 -3.61 20.97 19.73
C ARG A 120 -3.56 21.38 21.22
N GLY A 121 -4.16 22.55 21.51
CA GLY A 121 -5.08 22.80 22.64
C GLY A 121 -4.51 23.15 24.02
N GLU A 122 -4.81 24.37 24.47
CA GLU A 122 -4.91 24.94 25.84
C GLU A 122 -3.66 25.16 26.73
N THR A 123 -3.23 26.43 26.77
CA THR A 123 -2.63 27.17 27.91
C THR A 123 -1.59 26.44 28.78
N ALA A 124 -0.32 26.64 28.46
CA ALA A 124 0.77 26.80 29.45
C ALA A 124 1.93 27.54 28.75
N GLU A 125 2.56 28.46 29.45
CA GLU A 125 3.68 29.31 28.99
C GLU A 125 4.80 28.45 28.36
N LEU A 126 5.35 28.88 27.21
CA LEU A 126 6.55 28.30 26.60
C LEU A 126 7.65 29.37 26.49
N PRO A 127 8.90 29.11 26.96
CA PRO A 127 10.02 30.03 26.83
C PRO A 127 10.95 29.67 25.65
N VAL A 128 11.40 30.72 24.94
CA VAL A 128 12.62 30.88 24.11
C VAL A 128 12.80 30.02 22.84
N VAL A 129 12.97 30.71 21.71
CA VAL A 129 13.33 30.18 20.38
C VAL A 129 14.80 30.48 20.11
N TRP A 130 15.59 29.49 19.68
CA TRP A 130 16.97 29.66 19.19
C TRP A 130 17.06 29.39 17.68
N ALA A 131 17.85 30.19 16.96
CA ALA A 131 18.17 29.97 15.54
C ALA A 131 19.69 30.07 15.34
N ILE A 132 20.24 29.17 14.50
CA ILE A 132 21.66 29.17 14.10
C ILE A 132 21.72 29.53 12.61
N ASP A 133 22.67 30.39 12.23
CA ASP A 133 22.96 30.76 10.86
C ASP A 133 24.36 30.27 10.48
N HIS A 134 24.50 29.72 9.27
CA HIS A 134 25.77 29.27 8.71
C HIS A 134 26.31 30.17 7.58
N ILE A 135 25.84 31.41 7.45
CA ILE A 135 26.56 32.41 6.65
C ILE A 135 27.69 33.02 7.51
N GLY A 136 28.85 32.37 7.46
CA GLY A 136 30.12 32.97 7.84
C GLY A 136 30.56 32.77 9.29
N GLY A 137 30.91 31.54 9.66
CA GLY A 137 32.02 31.20 10.57
C GLY A 137 32.04 31.71 12.02
N ASP A 138 31.16 32.63 12.45
CA ASP A 138 31.16 33.21 13.79
C ASP A 138 29.76 33.10 14.43
N VAL A 139 29.71 32.49 15.62
CA VAL A 139 28.52 32.43 16.47
C VAL A 139 28.30 33.82 17.08
N VAL A 140 27.30 34.57 16.58
CA VAL A 140 26.90 35.84 17.19
C VAL A 140 25.79 35.62 18.22
N ARG A 141 26.10 35.95 19.48
CA ARG A 141 25.18 35.99 20.62
C ARG A 141 24.01 36.95 20.36
N ALA A 142 22.78 36.46 20.46
CA ALA A 142 21.62 37.31 20.78
C ALA A 142 21.37 37.20 22.29
N GLU A 143 21.72 38.23 23.05
CA GLU A 143 21.30 38.33 24.45
C GLU A 143 19.80 38.62 24.50
N ALA A 144 19.00 37.61 24.88
CA ALA A 144 17.61 37.84 25.25
C ALA A 144 17.60 38.57 26.60
N GLU A 145 17.47 39.90 26.60
CA GLU A 145 17.08 40.61 27.82
C GLU A 145 15.68 40.11 28.24
N ARG A 146 15.60 39.43 29.38
CA ARG A 146 14.33 39.05 30.00
C ARG A 146 13.41 40.29 30.08
N PRO A 147 12.15 40.24 29.62
CA PRO A 147 11.18 41.22 30.04
C PRO A 147 11.07 41.12 31.55
N ARG A 148 11.29 42.24 32.26
CA ARG A 148 11.06 42.30 33.70
C ARG A 148 9.61 41.86 33.97
N SER A 149 9.48 40.79 34.74
CA SER A 149 8.22 40.20 35.15
C SER A 149 7.28 41.23 35.77
N SER A 150 5.98 40.99 35.56
CA SER A 150 4.80 41.61 36.16
C SER A 150 4.39 42.99 35.67
N GLU A 151 3.50 43.03 34.66
CA GLU A 151 2.39 43.99 34.63
C GLU A 151 1.14 43.37 33.99
N PRO A 152 -0.05 43.50 34.61
CA PRO A 152 -1.30 43.00 34.07
C PRO A 152 -1.89 43.96 33.03
N ALA A 153 -2.30 43.42 31.87
CA ALA A 153 -3.18 44.01 30.86
C ALA A 153 -3.13 45.55 30.61
N GLY A 154 -2.39 45.98 29.57
CA GLY A 154 -2.59 47.22 28.80
C GLY A 154 -1.33 47.65 28.00
N PRO A 155 -1.40 48.40 26.87
CA PRO A 155 -2.57 48.97 26.19
C PRO A 155 -2.93 48.18 24.91
N SER A 156 -3.95 48.64 24.18
CA SER A 156 -4.18 48.24 22.79
C SER A 156 -2.86 48.25 21.99
N SER A 157 -2.50 47.13 21.36
CA SER A 157 -1.39 47.04 20.39
C SER A 157 -1.39 48.25 19.48
N THR A 158 -0.22 48.87 19.26
CA THR A 158 -0.14 50.07 18.41
C THR A 158 -0.63 49.73 16.99
N PRO A 159 -1.19 50.68 16.24
CA PRO A 159 -1.63 50.41 14.86
C PRO A 159 -0.50 49.80 14.01
N ILE A 160 0.74 50.26 14.20
CA ILE A 160 1.94 49.75 13.52
C ILE A 160 2.23 48.29 13.89
N GLU A 161 2.22 47.97 15.19
CA GLU A 161 2.43 46.61 15.68
C GLU A 161 1.34 45.64 15.18
N GLN A 162 0.06 46.08 15.13
CA GLN A 162 -1.02 45.27 14.56
C GLN A 162 -0.79 44.97 13.08
N THR A 163 -0.38 45.97 12.30
CA THR A 163 -0.11 45.79 10.87
C THR A 163 1.06 44.82 10.64
N ILE A 164 2.12 44.90 11.45
CA ILE A 164 3.26 43.97 11.36
C ILE A 164 2.84 42.55 11.75
N LEU A 165 2.09 42.38 12.84
CA LEU A 165 1.57 41.08 13.28
C LEU A 165 0.63 40.45 12.25
N GLU A 166 -0.16 41.25 11.55
CA GLU A 166 -1.07 40.78 10.48
C GLU A 166 -0.31 40.21 9.28
N VAL A 167 0.76 40.86 8.86
CA VAL A 167 1.58 40.41 7.72
C VAL A 167 2.48 39.24 8.14
N ALA A 168 3.26 39.40 9.20
CA ALA A 168 4.19 38.38 9.65
C ALA A 168 3.48 37.10 10.15
N GLY A 169 2.27 37.24 10.71
CA GLY A 169 1.48 36.10 11.19
C GLY A 169 0.83 35.26 10.08
N LEU A 170 0.75 35.79 8.84
CA LEU A 170 0.27 35.05 7.67
C LEU A 170 1.41 34.36 6.90
N SER A 171 2.67 34.73 7.16
CA SER A 171 3.82 34.13 6.49
C SER A 171 4.24 32.84 7.20
N PRO A 172 4.39 31.71 6.48
CA PRO A 172 4.95 30.48 7.05
C PRO A 172 6.47 30.61 7.30
N ILE A 173 7.10 31.66 6.78
CA ILE A 173 8.56 31.88 6.82
C ILE A 173 8.84 33.26 7.39
N ALA A 174 9.92 33.40 8.16
CA ALA A 174 10.35 34.69 8.67
C ALA A 174 10.57 35.72 7.53
N LEU A 175 10.11 36.95 7.79
CA LEU A 175 10.22 38.08 6.85
C LEU A 175 11.33 39.02 7.29
N LEU A 176 12.11 39.55 6.35
CA LEU A 176 13.12 40.55 6.65
C LEU A 176 12.47 41.90 6.97
N PRO A 177 13.10 42.78 7.75
CA PRO A 177 12.53 44.10 8.05
C PRO A 177 12.18 44.93 6.80
N ASP A 178 12.99 44.80 5.75
CA ASP A 178 12.75 45.46 4.46
C ASP A 178 11.52 44.89 3.74
N GLU A 179 11.28 43.59 3.85
CA GLU A 179 10.10 42.91 3.29
C GLU A 179 8.83 43.30 4.05
N VAL A 180 8.90 43.33 5.39
CA VAL A 180 7.79 43.80 6.23
C VAL A 180 7.49 45.27 5.94
N ALA A 181 8.51 46.11 5.77
CA ALA A 181 8.34 47.51 5.39
C ALA A 181 7.65 47.66 4.02
N GLU A 182 8.05 46.85 3.03
CA GLU A 182 7.41 46.81 1.70
C GLU A 182 5.92 46.41 1.81
N LEU A 183 5.63 45.35 2.55
CA LEU A 183 4.29 44.75 2.65
C LEU A 183 3.31 45.58 3.49
N THR A 184 3.81 46.35 4.46
CA THR A 184 2.99 47.11 5.42
C THR A 184 2.95 48.61 5.11
N GLY A 185 3.92 49.14 4.36
CA GLY A 185 4.15 50.56 4.17
C GLY A 185 4.72 51.28 5.39
N VAL A 186 5.07 50.55 6.46
CA VAL A 186 5.77 51.05 7.65
C VAL A 186 7.25 51.24 7.32
N SER A 187 7.91 52.25 7.90
CA SER A 187 9.34 52.43 7.66
C SER A 187 10.15 51.27 8.26
N ARG A 188 11.26 50.90 7.60
CA ARG A 188 12.17 49.85 8.10
C ARG A 188 12.62 50.08 9.55
N ASP A 189 12.91 51.33 9.90
CA ASP A 189 13.34 51.69 11.26
C ASP A 189 12.20 51.53 12.27
N ASP A 190 10.96 51.86 11.89
CA ASP A 190 9.78 51.63 12.72
C ASP A 190 9.48 50.13 12.86
N VAL A 191 9.71 49.31 11.83
CA VAL A 191 9.59 47.84 11.92
C VAL A 191 10.58 47.29 12.94
N ILE A 192 11.86 47.67 12.84
CA ILE A 192 12.91 47.22 13.77
C ILE A 192 12.63 47.71 15.19
N ALA A 193 12.23 48.97 15.35
CA ALA A 193 11.87 49.54 16.65
C ALA A 193 10.66 48.83 17.27
N THR A 194 9.63 48.53 16.46
CA THR A 194 8.42 47.83 16.92
C THR A 194 8.72 46.38 17.27
N GLN A 195 9.56 45.69 16.49
CA GLN A 195 10.04 44.34 16.78
C GLN A 195 10.82 44.30 18.10
N ALA A 196 11.72 45.26 18.34
CA ALA A 196 12.50 45.33 19.58
C ALA A 196 11.63 45.66 20.81
N ALA A 197 10.54 46.42 20.62
CA ALA A 197 9.66 46.86 21.70
C ALA A 197 8.49 45.91 21.99
N SER A 198 8.10 45.05 21.03
CA SER A 198 6.95 44.17 21.15
C SER A 198 7.35 42.78 21.68
N PRO A 199 6.75 42.29 22.77
CA PRO A 199 6.95 40.92 23.22
C PRO A 199 6.29 39.86 22.30
N ARG A 200 5.51 40.32 21.30
CA ARG A 200 4.76 39.49 20.34
C ARG A 200 5.52 39.28 19.02
N LEU A 201 6.64 39.96 18.85
CA LEU A 201 7.54 39.85 17.71
C LEU A 201 8.91 39.42 18.22
N ALA A 202 9.52 38.44 17.57
CA ALA A 202 10.90 38.03 17.81
C ALA A 202 11.77 38.42 16.63
N GLY A 203 12.98 38.88 16.94
CA GLY A 203 14.06 38.93 15.99
C GLY A 203 14.77 37.59 15.91
N VAL A 204 14.93 37.10 14.70
CA VAL A 204 15.78 35.95 14.37
C VAL A 204 16.95 36.47 13.50
N ALA A 205 17.97 35.64 13.24
CA ALA A 205 19.17 35.96 12.46
C ALA A 205 18.94 37.01 11.33
N HIS A 206 19.90 37.92 11.15
CA HIS A 206 19.82 39.03 10.20
C HIS A 206 18.66 40.02 10.43
N GLY A 207 18.03 39.98 11.61
CA GLY A 207 16.93 40.87 11.97
C GLY A 207 15.57 40.42 11.43
N ALA A 208 15.44 39.18 10.97
CA ALA A 208 14.18 38.64 10.46
C ALA A 208 13.08 38.71 11.54
N VAL A 209 11.91 39.19 11.13
CA VAL A 209 10.70 39.38 11.94
C VAL A 209 9.92 38.07 11.97
N LEU A 210 9.66 37.58 13.18
CA LEU A 210 8.83 36.41 13.43
C LEU A 210 7.77 36.73 14.49
N VAL A 211 6.56 36.18 14.36
CA VAL A 211 5.51 36.36 15.37
C VAL A 211 5.66 35.32 16.48
N THR A 212 5.77 35.77 17.73
CA THR A 212 5.89 34.87 18.88
C THR A 212 4.51 34.41 19.38
N GLY A 213 4.38 33.11 19.67
CA GLY A 213 3.26 32.55 20.44
C GLY A 213 1.86 32.85 19.87
N ASP A 214 0.90 33.18 20.75
CA ASP A 214 -0.53 33.40 20.47
C ASP A 214 -0.90 34.75 19.83
N ALA A 215 0.10 35.55 19.41
CA ALA A 215 -0.13 36.88 18.88
C ALA A 215 -0.83 36.93 17.50
N ALA A 216 -0.70 35.87 16.68
CA ALA A 216 -1.38 35.77 15.38
C ALA A 216 -2.93 35.78 15.49
N GLY A 217 -3.46 35.45 16.67
CA GLY A 217 -4.90 35.45 16.96
C GLY A 217 -5.42 36.71 17.67
N SER A 218 -4.57 37.69 18.04
CA SER A 218 -4.93 38.73 19.01
C SER A 218 -5.70 39.92 18.44
N ARG A 219 -6.41 39.76 17.32
CA ARG A 219 -7.38 40.75 16.85
C ARG A 219 -8.76 40.34 17.39
N ALA A 220 -9.50 41.27 17.99
CA ALA A 220 -10.90 41.01 18.39
C ALA A 220 -11.78 40.61 17.19
N THR A 221 -11.36 40.96 15.97
CA THR A 221 -12.01 40.57 14.70
C THR A 221 -10.95 40.41 13.60
N PRO A 222 -10.79 39.23 12.96
CA PRO A 222 -9.84 39.03 11.87
C PRO A 222 -10.27 39.80 10.61
N PRO A 223 -9.32 40.23 9.75
CA PRO A 223 -9.66 40.92 8.51
C PRO A 223 -10.49 40.03 7.57
N PRO A 224 -11.30 40.62 6.67
CA PRO A 224 -12.08 39.87 5.69
C PRO A 224 -11.21 38.89 4.90
N ALA A 225 -11.77 37.75 4.50
CA ALA A 225 -11.03 36.72 3.77
C ALA A 225 -10.37 37.24 2.48
N THR A 226 -10.99 38.21 1.80
CA THR A 226 -10.43 38.87 0.62
C THR A 226 -9.17 39.68 0.92
N VAL A 227 -9.12 40.36 2.06
CA VAL A 227 -7.96 41.15 2.51
C VAL A 227 -6.83 40.22 2.93
N ARG A 228 -7.12 39.16 3.70
CA ARG A 228 -6.11 38.16 4.06
C ARG A 228 -5.48 37.50 2.84
N ARG A 229 -6.29 37.21 1.82
CA ARG A 229 -5.81 36.65 0.56
C ARG A 229 -4.88 37.60 -0.17
N ALA A 230 -5.22 38.88 -0.26
CA ALA A 230 -4.36 39.89 -0.89
C ALA A 230 -3.03 40.01 -0.15
N ILE A 231 -3.04 40.07 1.18
CA ILE A 231 -1.82 40.09 2.00
C ILE A 231 -0.99 38.82 1.78
N ALA A 232 -1.62 37.63 1.78
CA ALA A 232 -0.94 36.37 1.51
C ALA A 232 -0.30 36.33 0.12
N HIS A 233 -0.95 36.95 -0.89
CA HIS A 233 -0.42 37.07 -2.25
C HIS A 233 0.80 38.00 -2.31
N ASP A 234 0.74 39.14 -1.65
CA ASP A 234 1.88 40.07 -1.59
C ASP A 234 3.08 39.43 -0.89
N ILE A 235 2.84 38.71 0.23
CA ILE A 235 3.87 37.91 0.92
C ILE A 235 4.45 36.86 -0.02
N LEU A 236 3.60 36.13 -0.75
CA LEU A 236 4.02 35.11 -1.71
C LEU A 236 4.95 35.72 -2.77
N ALA A 237 4.60 36.88 -3.31
CA ALA A 237 5.39 37.57 -4.32
C ALA A 237 6.77 38.02 -3.80
N VAL A 238 6.82 38.51 -2.57
CA VAL A 238 8.08 38.90 -1.91
C VAL A 238 8.98 37.68 -1.70
N LEU A 239 8.43 36.59 -1.16
CA LEU A 239 9.19 35.38 -0.87
C LEU A 239 9.66 34.64 -2.13
N ASP A 240 8.84 34.63 -3.18
CA ASP A 240 9.20 34.09 -4.49
C ASP A 240 10.37 34.89 -5.11
N ARG A 241 10.35 36.23 -5.04
CA ARG A 241 11.49 37.07 -5.48
C ARG A 241 12.76 36.83 -4.67
N ARG A 242 12.64 36.47 -3.39
CA ARG A 242 13.77 36.06 -2.55
C ARG A 242 14.36 34.71 -2.97
N GLY A 243 13.67 33.94 -3.81
CA GLY A 243 14.12 32.63 -4.27
C GLY A 243 13.83 31.51 -3.26
N VAL A 244 12.81 31.68 -2.41
CA VAL A 244 12.36 30.60 -1.53
C VAL A 244 11.81 29.45 -2.36
N ALA A 245 12.18 28.21 -2.00
CA ALA A 245 11.76 27.02 -2.71
C ALA A 245 10.22 26.85 -2.73
N ALA A 246 9.70 26.40 -3.88
CA ALA A 246 8.27 26.41 -4.17
C ALA A 246 7.44 25.49 -3.26
N ASP A 247 8.01 24.35 -2.83
CA ASP A 247 7.39 23.44 -1.87
C ASP A 247 7.08 24.12 -0.53
N LEU A 248 7.78 25.21 -0.20
CA LEU A 248 7.62 25.96 1.06
C LEU A 248 6.57 27.06 0.95
N LEU A 249 6.40 27.53 -0.27
CA LEU A 249 5.45 28.56 -0.62
C LEU A 249 4.08 27.96 -0.97
N ALA A 250 3.97 26.64 -1.10
CA ALA A 250 2.77 25.99 -1.61
C ALA A 250 1.52 26.23 -0.75
N GLU A 251 1.61 26.12 0.59
CA GLU A 251 0.46 26.42 1.46
C GLU A 251 0.08 27.90 1.46
N LEU A 252 1.08 28.79 1.35
CA LEU A 252 0.83 30.23 1.19
C LEU A 252 0.18 30.52 -0.17
N ALA A 253 0.61 29.85 -1.24
CA ALA A 253 0.02 29.94 -2.56
C ALA A 253 -1.43 29.44 -2.58
N LEU A 254 -1.75 28.35 -1.87
CA LEU A 254 -3.15 27.91 -1.67
C LEU A 254 -3.98 28.96 -0.94
N ALA A 255 -3.43 29.60 0.10
CA ALA A 255 -4.13 30.66 0.84
C ALA A 255 -4.32 31.95 0.02
N ALA A 256 -3.35 32.29 -0.82
CA ALA A 256 -3.33 33.45 -1.71
C ALA A 256 -4.15 33.27 -2.99
N SER A 257 -4.49 32.03 -3.31
CA SER A 257 -5.06 31.61 -4.60
C SER A 257 -6.28 32.42 -5.06
N THR A 258 -6.17 32.99 -6.26
CA THR A 258 -7.30 33.51 -7.05
C THR A 258 -7.32 32.87 -8.43
N PRO A 259 -8.51 32.70 -9.05
CA PRO A 259 -8.60 32.21 -10.42
C PRO A 259 -7.69 32.99 -11.37
N ASP A 260 -6.95 32.25 -12.21
CA ASP A 260 -5.99 32.75 -13.20
C ASP A 260 -4.80 33.57 -12.67
N ASP A 261 -4.43 33.43 -11.38
CA ASP A 261 -3.20 34.05 -10.85
C ASP A 261 -1.94 33.31 -11.34
N PRO A 262 -1.08 33.95 -12.17
CA PRO A 262 0.10 33.30 -12.72
C PRO A 262 1.15 32.95 -11.67
N LEU A 263 1.23 33.70 -10.56
CA LEU A 263 2.21 33.45 -9.50
C LEU A 263 1.83 32.19 -8.72
N ALA A 264 0.59 32.13 -8.19
CA ALA A 264 0.12 30.96 -7.46
C ALA A 264 0.14 29.68 -8.32
N VAL A 265 -0.30 29.75 -9.58
CA VAL A 265 -0.24 28.60 -10.51
C VAL A 265 1.19 28.10 -10.69
N ARG A 266 2.16 29.01 -10.90
CA ARG A 266 3.57 28.63 -11.08
C ARG A 266 4.13 27.99 -9.81
N VAL A 267 3.97 28.64 -8.66
CA VAL A 267 4.50 28.14 -7.37
C VAL A 267 3.92 26.76 -7.05
N LEU A 268 2.61 26.55 -7.22
CA LEU A 268 1.99 25.25 -6.95
C LEU A 268 2.44 24.17 -7.94
N ALA A 269 2.64 24.51 -9.22
CA ALA A 269 3.18 23.58 -10.21
C ALA A 269 4.65 23.21 -9.93
N ASP A 270 5.46 24.17 -9.50
CA ASP A 270 6.87 23.96 -9.16
C ASP A 270 6.99 23.17 -7.85
N ALA A 271 6.12 23.42 -6.86
CA ALA A 271 6.01 22.63 -5.64
C ALA A 271 5.62 21.17 -5.93
N SER A 272 4.67 20.96 -6.85
CA SER A 272 4.29 19.63 -7.32
C SER A 272 5.48 18.89 -7.92
N GLN A 273 6.28 19.58 -8.75
CA GLN A 273 7.47 18.99 -9.37
C GLN A 273 8.56 18.67 -8.33
N ALA A 274 8.82 19.56 -7.38
CA ALA A 274 9.83 19.38 -6.35
C ALA A 274 9.53 18.18 -5.43
N LEU A 275 8.24 17.92 -5.18
CA LEU A 275 7.79 16.85 -4.31
C LEU A 275 7.47 15.54 -5.03
N HIS A 276 7.60 15.49 -6.36
CA HIS A 276 7.16 14.35 -7.18
C HIS A 276 7.67 12.99 -6.67
N ASP A 277 8.97 12.88 -6.39
CA ASP A 277 9.59 11.62 -5.94
C ASP A 277 9.49 11.43 -4.42
N ALA A 278 9.49 12.51 -3.64
CA ALA A 278 9.57 12.47 -2.18
C ALA A 278 8.20 12.33 -1.49
N ASP A 279 7.15 12.94 -2.05
CA ASP A 279 5.77 12.84 -1.56
C ASP A 279 4.78 13.02 -2.73
N PRO A 280 4.53 11.93 -3.47
CA PRO A 280 3.66 11.94 -4.64
C PRO A 280 2.24 12.43 -4.34
N ASP A 281 1.71 12.13 -3.15
CA ASP A 281 0.34 12.50 -2.74
C ASP A 281 0.19 14.01 -2.52
N THR A 282 1.16 14.62 -1.86
CA THR A 282 1.22 16.08 -1.71
C THR A 282 1.52 16.75 -3.04
N ALA A 283 2.43 16.20 -3.84
CA ALA A 283 2.71 16.68 -5.18
C ALA A 283 1.45 16.68 -6.06
N ALA A 284 0.65 15.61 -6.02
CA ALA A 284 -0.61 15.52 -6.75
C ALA A 284 -1.60 16.59 -6.30
N ARG A 285 -1.71 16.83 -4.98
CA ARG A 285 -2.57 17.87 -4.40
C ARG A 285 -2.20 19.26 -4.90
N TYR A 286 -0.92 19.65 -4.86
CA TYR A 286 -0.49 20.96 -5.35
C TYR A 286 -0.68 21.10 -6.85
N GLY A 287 -0.39 20.05 -7.61
CA GLY A 287 -0.62 20.01 -9.04
C GLY A 287 -2.08 20.22 -9.43
N LEU A 288 -3.00 19.50 -8.78
CA LEU A 288 -4.44 19.67 -9.00
C LEU A 288 -4.92 21.07 -8.63
N ALA A 289 -4.46 21.60 -7.50
CA ALA A 289 -4.77 22.97 -7.11
C ALA A 289 -4.29 23.99 -8.15
N ALA A 290 -3.08 23.82 -8.69
CA ALA A 290 -2.58 24.65 -9.79
C ALA A 290 -3.48 24.55 -11.03
N ALA A 291 -3.96 23.35 -11.37
CA ALA A 291 -4.86 23.13 -12.49
C ALA A 291 -6.23 23.80 -12.28
N ASP A 292 -6.78 23.74 -11.07
CA ASP A 292 -8.08 24.34 -10.73
C ASP A 292 -8.08 25.87 -10.80
N LEU A 293 -6.94 26.51 -10.57
CA LEU A 293 -6.81 27.95 -10.75
C LEU A 293 -6.87 28.36 -12.22
N ILE A 294 -6.62 27.46 -13.18
CA ILE A 294 -6.66 27.79 -14.61
C ILE A 294 -8.09 27.62 -15.14
N THR A 295 -8.79 28.74 -15.34
CA THR A 295 -10.24 28.72 -15.65
C THR A 295 -10.60 28.60 -17.13
N GLY A 296 -9.63 28.81 -18.04
CA GLY A 296 -9.82 28.66 -19.49
C GLY A 296 -8.87 27.64 -20.11
N PRO A 297 -9.20 27.09 -21.30
CA PRO A 297 -8.32 26.19 -22.03
C PRO A 297 -7.08 26.97 -22.48
N ARG A 298 -5.98 26.81 -21.73
CA ARG A 298 -4.68 27.40 -22.04
C ARG A 298 -3.69 26.27 -22.32
N PRO A 299 -2.73 26.43 -23.25
CA PRO A 299 -1.62 25.49 -23.45
C PRO A 299 -0.92 25.10 -22.13
N GLN A 300 -0.87 26.04 -21.17
CA GLN A 300 -0.36 25.84 -19.82
C GLN A 300 -1.11 24.75 -19.03
N LEU A 301 -2.45 24.67 -19.14
CA LEU A 301 -3.24 23.61 -18.50
C LEU A 301 -2.93 22.26 -19.14
N THR A 302 -2.83 22.20 -20.47
CA THR A 302 -2.44 20.98 -21.20
C THR A 302 -1.07 20.47 -20.76
N ASP A 303 -0.07 21.35 -20.66
CA ASP A 303 1.29 21.00 -20.23
C ASP A 303 1.35 20.56 -18.76
N LEU A 304 0.54 21.19 -17.90
CA LEU A 304 0.38 20.75 -16.51
C LEU A 304 -0.28 19.37 -16.45
N THR A 305 -1.37 19.14 -17.21
CA THR A 305 -2.06 17.84 -17.27
C THR A 305 -1.11 16.72 -17.66
N TRP A 306 -0.24 16.91 -18.67
CA TRP A 306 0.74 15.89 -19.05
C TRP A 306 1.73 15.55 -17.94
N ARG A 307 2.09 16.52 -17.10
CA ARG A 307 2.96 16.29 -15.93
C ARG A 307 2.21 15.61 -14.78
N LEU A 308 0.92 15.89 -14.63
CA LEU A 308 0.10 15.33 -13.55
C LEU A 308 -0.39 13.92 -13.82
N LEU A 309 -0.64 13.51 -15.07
CA LEU A 309 -1.20 12.18 -15.34
C LEU A 309 -0.37 11.01 -14.76
N PRO A 310 0.96 10.96 -14.89
CA PRO A 310 1.77 9.92 -14.24
C PRO A 310 1.64 9.93 -12.72
N LEU A 311 1.57 11.12 -12.14
CA LEU A 311 1.48 11.32 -10.69
C LEU A 311 0.10 10.91 -10.15
N LEU A 312 -0.98 11.33 -10.81
CA LEU A 312 -2.34 10.91 -10.49
C LEU A 312 -2.51 9.40 -10.64
N TRP A 313 -1.79 8.79 -11.61
CA TRP A 313 -1.70 7.35 -11.76
C TRP A 313 -1.00 6.67 -10.58
N GLN A 314 0.17 7.16 -10.19
CA GLN A 314 0.89 6.69 -9.01
C GLN A 314 0.05 6.80 -7.73
N THR A 315 -0.68 7.90 -7.55
CA THR A 315 -1.50 8.14 -6.35
C THR A 315 -2.92 7.58 -6.44
N SER A 316 -3.26 6.82 -7.50
CA SER A 316 -4.61 6.23 -7.71
C SER A 316 -5.77 7.24 -7.73
N ARG A 317 -5.53 8.45 -8.24
CA ARG A 317 -6.51 9.54 -8.31
C ARG A 317 -7.23 9.58 -9.65
N SER A 318 -7.92 8.48 -9.98
CA SER A 318 -8.55 8.30 -11.30
C SER A 318 -9.69 9.29 -11.56
N ALA A 319 -10.42 9.72 -10.51
CA ALA A 319 -11.48 10.73 -10.64
C ALA A 319 -10.91 12.08 -11.09
N ASP A 320 -9.89 12.57 -10.39
CA ASP A 320 -9.22 13.84 -10.70
C ASP A 320 -8.60 13.81 -12.10
N ALA A 321 -7.99 12.70 -12.50
CA ALA A 321 -7.44 12.54 -13.84
C ALA A 321 -8.51 12.62 -14.94
N ARG A 322 -9.70 12.01 -14.73
CA ARG A 322 -10.83 12.09 -15.68
C ARG A 322 -11.34 13.51 -15.82
N GLU A 323 -11.50 14.21 -14.71
CA GLU A 323 -11.94 15.61 -14.70
C GLU A 323 -10.94 16.50 -15.44
N LEU A 324 -9.65 16.34 -15.15
CA LEU A 324 -8.59 17.11 -15.77
C LEU A 324 -8.49 16.86 -17.29
N ILE A 325 -8.63 15.60 -17.72
CA ILE A 325 -8.67 15.24 -19.15
C ILE A 325 -9.90 15.82 -19.83
N ALA A 326 -11.08 15.73 -19.20
CA ALA A 326 -12.31 16.29 -19.76
C ALA A 326 -12.20 17.82 -19.97
N ARG A 327 -11.54 18.54 -19.06
CA ARG A 327 -11.29 19.99 -19.16
C ARG A 327 -10.35 20.37 -20.30
N VAL A 328 -9.35 19.55 -20.62
CA VAL A 328 -8.32 19.86 -21.62
C VAL A 328 -8.73 19.45 -23.04
N PHE A 329 -9.46 18.34 -23.18
CA PHE A 329 -9.65 17.72 -24.49
C PHE A 329 -11.05 17.92 -25.10
N SER A 330 -11.88 18.81 -24.55
CA SER A 330 -13.22 19.10 -25.08
C SER A 330 -13.27 20.07 -26.27
N GLU A 331 -12.14 20.64 -26.73
CA GLU A 331 -12.21 21.78 -27.68
C GLU A 331 -11.24 21.75 -28.90
N ASP A 332 -10.16 20.96 -28.93
CA ASP A 332 -9.02 21.27 -29.84
C ASP A 332 -8.61 20.19 -30.89
N GLY A 333 -9.33 19.07 -31.05
CA GLY A 333 -9.17 18.19 -32.21
C GLY A 333 -7.77 17.63 -32.49
N ARG A 334 -6.89 17.53 -31.49
CA ARG A 334 -5.56 16.89 -31.61
C ARG A 334 -5.65 15.42 -31.24
N SER A 335 -6.07 14.59 -32.19
CA SER A 335 -6.32 13.16 -32.00
C SER A 335 -5.21 12.38 -31.29
N ASP A 336 -3.93 12.72 -31.50
CA ASP A 336 -2.82 12.04 -30.83
C ASP A 336 -2.68 12.39 -29.34
N ALA A 337 -2.98 13.64 -28.96
CA ALA A 337 -2.95 14.07 -27.58
C ALA A 337 -4.13 13.48 -26.80
N GLU A 338 -5.32 13.48 -27.41
CA GLU A 338 -6.51 12.81 -26.86
C GLU A 338 -6.29 11.29 -26.70
N ALA A 339 -5.70 10.64 -27.71
CA ALA A 339 -5.35 9.22 -27.66
C ALA A 339 -4.39 8.89 -26.50
N ARG A 340 -3.38 9.74 -26.24
CA ARG A 340 -2.46 9.58 -25.11
C ARG A 340 -3.15 9.80 -23.75
N ALA A 341 -4.14 10.68 -23.68
CA ALA A 341 -4.89 10.93 -22.46
C ALA A 341 -5.78 9.73 -22.11
N LEU A 342 -6.50 9.20 -23.11
CA LEU A 342 -7.28 7.97 -22.98
C LEU A 342 -6.43 6.75 -22.63
N TRP A 343 -5.18 6.68 -23.13
CA TRP A 343 -4.23 5.65 -22.73
C TRP A 343 -3.91 5.70 -21.23
N TRP A 344 -3.67 6.88 -20.66
CA TRP A 344 -3.47 7.04 -19.22
C TRP A 344 -4.72 6.67 -18.42
N LEU A 345 -5.90 7.11 -18.85
CA LEU A 345 -7.17 6.73 -18.21
C LEU A 345 -7.36 5.22 -18.19
N ALA A 346 -7.08 4.53 -19.29
CA ALA A 346 -7.18 3.08 -19.34
C ALA A 346 -6.28 2.36 -18.33
N ARG A 347 -5.14 2.95 -17.94
CA ARG A 347 -4.25 2.41 -16.90
C ARG A 347 -4.71 2.74 -15.47
N LEU A 348 -5.54 3.78 -15.33
CA LEU A 348 -6.11 4.27 -14.08
C LEU A 348 -7.41 3.57 -13.67
N GLU A 349 -8.13 2.99 -14.64
CA GLU A 349 -9.39 2.33 -14.34
C GLU A 349 -9.19 1.06 -13.51
N GLY A 350 -10.02 0.91 -12.46
CA GLY A 350 -10.08 -0.34 -11.70
C GLY A 350 -10.70 -1.47 -12.52
N SER A 351 -11.69 -1.15 -13.36
CA SER A 351 -12.41 -2.09 -14.21
C SER A 351 -11.71 -2.28 -15.55
N ALA A 352 -11.36 -3.53 -15.88
CA ALA A 352 -10.80 -3.84 -17.18
C ALA A 352 -11.79 -3.56 -18.34
N GLU A 353 -13.10 -3.71 -18.12
CA GLU A 353 -14.10 -3.39 -19.15
C GLU A 353 -14.14 -1.88 -19.45
N ASP A 354 -14.10 -1.05 -18.41
CA ASP A 354 -14.12 0.41 -18.55
C ASP A 354 -12.87 0.90 -19.29
N ALA A 355 -11.71 0.34 -18.96
CA ALA A 355 -10.47 0.63 -19.67
C ALA A 355 -10.46 0.12 -21.12
N VAL A 356 -11.17 -0.97 -21.46
CA VAL A 356 -11.37 -1.37 -22.86
C VAL A 356 -12.16 -0.30 -23.62
N ARG A 357 -13.17 0.34 -22.99
CA ARG A 357 -13.92 1.41 -23.65
C ARG A 357 -13.02 2.59 -24.02
N HIS A 358 -12.16 3.04 -23.10
CA HIS A 358 -11.18 4.11 -23.36
C HIS A 358 -10.22 3.77 -24.49
N THR A 359 -9.60 2.58 -24.44
CA THR A 359 -8.63 2.17 -25.47
C THR A 359 -9.29 1.93 -26.83
N THR A 360 -10.49 1.37 -26.87
CA THR A 360 -11.26 1.19 -28.11
C THR A 360 -11.55 2.55 -28.75
N HIS A 361 -12.02 3.52 -27.96
CA HIS A 361 -12.25 4.87 -28.46
C HIS A 361 -10.97 5.50 -29.00
N ALA A 362 -9.88 5.47 -28.23
CA ALA A 362 -8.59 6.03 -28.62
C ALA A 362 -8.03 5.43 -29.93
N LEU A 363 -8.21 4.12 -30.14
CA LEU A 363 -7.78 3.44 -31.37
C LEU A 363 -8.59 3.83 -32.61
N THR A 364 -9.79 4.39 -32.45
CA THR A 364 -10.62 4.87 -33.57
C THR A 364 -10.32 6.31 -33.97
N LEU A 365 -9.54 7.06 -33.18
CA LEU A 365 -9.23 8.46 -33.46
C LEU A 365 -8.36 8.60 -34.73
N PRO A 366 -8.71 9.51 -35.66
CA PRO A 366 -7.95 9.69 -36.90
C PRO A 366 -6.64 10.45 -36.67
N GLY A 367 -5.54 10.06 -37.29
CA GLY A 367 -4.28 10.83 -37.21
C GLY A 367 -3.46 10.62 -35.93
N VAL A 368 -3.75 9.57 -35.15
CA VAL A 368 -2.90 9.13 -34.03
C VAL A 368 -1.57 8.60 -34.57
N SER A 369 -0.46 9.01 -33.95
CA SER A 369 0.89 8.62 -34.38
C SER A 369 1.15 7.12 -34.22
N GLU A 370 2.13 6.60 -34.96
CA GLU A 370 2.50 5.18 -34.90
C GLU A 370 2.89 4.74 -33.47
N ALA A 371 3.65 5.58 -32.79
CA ALA A 371 4.12 5.34 -31.43
C ALA A 371 2.96 5.28 -30.42
N THR A 372 2.05 6.26 -30.46
CA THR A 372 0.86 6.27 -29.59
C THR A 372 -0.04 5.08 -29.86
N GLN A 373 -0.25 4.72 -31.14
CA GLN A 373 -1.05 3.54 -31.50
C GLN A 373 -0.48 2.23 -30.93
N VAL A 374 0.85 2.05 -30.94
CA VAL A 374 1.48 0.86 -30.35
C VAL A 374 1.29 0.79 -28.83
N LYS A 375 1.46 1.91 -28.12
CA LYS A 375 1.21 1.99 -26.67
C LYS A 375 -0.25 1.68 -26.32
N LEU A 376 -1.18 2.20 -27.11
CA LEU A 376 -2.61 1.90 -26.98
C LEU A 376 -2.91 0.42 -27.24
N LEU A 377 -2.39 -0.15 -28.33
CA LEU A 377 -2.56 -1.56 -28.65
C LEU A 377 -1.99 -2.48 -27.56
N ALA A 378 -0.85 -2.12 -26.97
CA ALA A 378 -0.24 -2.88 -25.88
C ALA A 378 -1.17 -2.95 -24.65
N VAL A 379 -1.68 -1.81 -24.19
CA VAL A 379 -2.62 -1.77 -23.05
C VAL A 379 -3.94 -2.44 -23.40
N HIS A 380 -4.46 -2.21 -24.62
CA HIS A 380 -5.71 -2.81 -25.11
C HIS A 380 -5.63 -4.33 -25.15
N LEU A 381 -4.58 -4.90 -25.75
CA LEU A 381 -4.40 -6.35 -25.84
C LEU A 381 -4.26 -6.99 -24.46
N ARG A 382 -3.53 -6.33 -23.56
CA ARG A 382 -3.45 -6.75 -22.17
C ARG A 382 -4.83 -6.75 -21.49
N LEU A 383 -5.66 -5.74 -21.72
CA LEU A 383 -7.04 -5.66 -21.20
C LEU A 383 -7.89 -6.84 -21.69
N LEU A 384 -7.86 -7.10 -22.99
CA LEU A 384 -8.54 -8.23 -23.59
C LEU A 384 -8.04 -9.56 -23.02
N SER A 385 -6.73 -9.71 -22.79
CA SER A 385 -6.15 -10.88 -22.13
C SER A 385 -6.65 -11.05 -20.69
N THR A 386 -6.77 -9.98 -19.89
CA THR A 386 -7.32 -10.08 -18.52
C THR A 386 -8.80 -10.46 -18.49
N LEU A 387 -9.58 -9.98 -19.47
CA LEU A 387 -11.00 -10.33 -19.63
C LEU A 387 -11.23 -11.72 -20.27
N GLY A 388 -10.16 -12.39 -20.74
CA GLY A 388 -10.27 -13.68 -21.41
C GLY A 388 -10.86 -13.61 -22.82
N ARG A 389 -10.81 -12.46 -23.50
CA ARG A 389 -11.30 -12.25 -24.88
C ARG A 389 -10.29 -12.79 -25.92
N ARG A 390 -10.11 -14.12 -25.92
CA ARG A 390 -9.03 -14.83 -26.63
C ARG A 390 -8.98 -14.55 -28.12
N ASP A 391 -10.12 -14.63 -28.79
CA ASP A 391 -10.19 -14.50 -30.26
C ASP A 391 -9.73 -13.12 -30.74
N GLU A 392 -10.05 -12.08 -29.97
CA GLU A 392 -9.61 -10.71 -30.28
C GLU A 392 -8.12 -10.51 -30.01
N VAL A 393 -7.60 -11.12 -28.93
CA VAL A 393 -6.16 -11.13 -28.68
C VAL A 393 -5.44 -11.83 -29.84
N ASP A 394 -5.91 -12.98 -30.29
CA ASP A 394 -5.31 -13.72 -31.40
C ASP A 394 -5.27 -12.94 -32.71
N ALA A 395 -6.35 -12.22 -33.00
CA ALA A 395 -6.46 -11.44 -34.22
C ALA A 395 -5.45 -10.28 -34.28
N LEU A 396 -5.21 -9.60 -33.15
CA LEU A 396 -4.47 -8.34 -33.11
C LEU A 396 -2.99 -8.51 -32.69
N LEU A 397 -2.70 -9.48 -31.83
CA LEU A 397 -1.41 -9.57 -31.13
C LEU A 397 -0.17 -9.72 -32.05
N PRO A 398 -0.17 -10.59 -33.09
CA PRO A 398 1.03 -10.78 -33.93
C PRO A 398 1.48 -9.49 -34.64
N GLN A 399 0.52 -8.69 -35.10
CA GLN A 399 0.79 -7.43 -35.79
C GLN A 399 1.29 -6.37 -34.81
N ALA A 400 0.71 -6.32 -33.60
CA ALA A 400 1.13 -5.40 -32.54
C ALA A 400 2.59 -5.66 -32.10
N ILE A 401 2.96 -6.93 -31.84
CA ILE A 401 4.34 -7.31 -31.48
C ILE A 401 5.32 -6.88 -32.59
N SER A 402 4.99 -7.18 -33.84
CA SER A 402 5.83 -6.83 -34.99
C SER A 402 6.03 -5.32 -35.12
N ARG A 403 5.00 -4.53 -34.80
CA ARG A 403 5.05 -3.06 -34.84
C ARG A 403 5.90 -2.48 -33.72
N ALA A 404 5.70 -2.93 -32.48
CA ALA A 404 6.52 -2.53 -31.34
C ALA A 404 8.01 -2.83 -31.57
N ALA A 405 8.31 -4.01 -32.12
CA ALA A 405 9.68 -4.40 -32.47
C ALA A 405 10.32 -3.48 -33.53
N ARG A 406 9.58 -3.09 -34.58
CA ARG A 406 10.09 -2.18 -35.60
C ARG A 406 10.36 -0.77 -35.07
N LEU A 407 9.55 -0.30 -34.12
CA LEU A 407 9.71 1.01 -33.50
C LEU A 407 10.79 1.04 -32.40
N GLY A 408 11.28 -0.13 -31.96
CA GLY A 408 12.19 -0.21 -30.81
C GLY A 408 11.52 0.16 -29.49
N ASP A 409 10.19 0.03 -29.40
CA ASP A 409 9.43 0.32 -28.18
C ASP A 409 9.44 -0.91 -27.25
N ASP A 410 10.50 -1.04 -26.46
CA ASP A 410 10.71 -2.15 -25.52
C ASP A 410 9.65 -2.20 -24.40
N GLU A 411 9.05 -1.04 -24.06
CA GLU A 411 7.99 -0.91 -23.05
C GLU A 411 6.68 -1.57 -23.54
N SER A 412 6.24 -1.20 -24.75
CA SER A 412 5.06 -1.80 -25.39
C SER A 412 5.33 -3.25 -25.77
N ARG A 413 6.53 -3.56 -26.25
CA ARG A 413 6.94 -4.94 -26.60
C ARG A 413 6.84 -5.85 -25.39
N SER A 414 7.32 -5.42 -24.22
CA SER A 414 7.25 -6.22 -22.99
C SER A 414 5.81 -6.67 -22.69
N ARG A 415 4.86 -5.72 -22.68
CA ARG A 415 3.44 -6.02 -22.40
C ARG A 415 2.82 -6.96 -23.42
N LEU A 416 3.12 -6.74 -24.70
CA LEU A 416 2.62 -7.59 -25.79
C LEU A 416 3.20 -9.01 -25.73
N VAL A 417 4.49 -9.14 -25.42
CA VAL A 417 5.13 -10.45 -25.24
C VAL A 417 4.57 -11.19 -24.02
N ALA A 418 4.28 -10.48 -22.92
CA ALA A 418 3.56 -11.05 -21.78
C ALA A 418 2.16 -11.56 -22.19
N CYS A 419 1.43 -10.83 -23.05
CA CYS A 419 0.16 -11.31 -23.60
C CYS A 419 0.32 -12.59 -24.44
N ASP A 420 1.39 -12.72 -25.24
CA ASP A 420 1.65 -13.97 -25.98
C ASP A 420 1.97 -15.10 -25.01
N SER A 421 2.76 -14.83 -23.96
CA SER A 421 3.07 -15.81 -22.91
C SER A 421 1.79 -16.33 -22.25
N ILE A 422 0.90 -15.45 -21.79
CA ILE A 422 -0.43 -15.78 -21.24
C ILE A 422 -1.24 -16.66 -22.20
N ARG A 423 -1.25 -16.29 -23.48
CA ARG A 423 -1.95 -17.01 -24.52
C ARG A 423 -1.39 -18.42 -24.75
N ARG A 424 -0.06 -18.60 -24.70
CA ARG A 424 0.59 -19.92 -24.77
C ARG A 424 0.29 -20.77 -23.55
N PHE A 425 0.34 -20.18 -22.35
CA PHE A 425 0.06 -20.87 -21.09
C PHE A 425 -1.32 -21.53 -21.10
N TYR A 426 -2.37 -20.75 -21.42
CA TYR A 426 -3.74 -21.26 -21.44
C TYR A 426 -4.05 -22.21 -22.61
N ARG A 427 -3.11 -22.38 -23.54
CA ARG A 427 -3.13 -23.40 -24.61
C ARG A 427 -2.29 -24.63 -24.29
N GLY A 428 -1.67 -24.70 -23.11
CA GLY A 428 -0.82 -25.81 -22.69
C GLY A 428 0.63 -25.73 -23.17
N ASP A 429 1.04 -24.68 -23.89
CA ASP A 429 2.43 -24.50 -24.33
C ASP A 429 3.27 -23.81 -23.24
N TYR A 430 3.44 -24.49 -22.11
CA TYR A 430 4.07 -23.95 -20.90
C TYR A 430 5.55 -23.56 -21.09
N SER A 431 6.30 -24.35 -21.87
CA SER A 431 7.71 -24.05 -22.12
C SER A 431 7.90 -22.79 -22.96
N ALA A 432 7.09 -22.60 -24.01
CA ALA A 432 7.10 -21.36 -24.77
C ALA A 432 6.59 -20.18 -23.93
N SER A 433 5.58 -20.41 -23.07
CA SER A 433 5.10 -19.42 -22.12
C SER A 433 6.24 -18.91 -21.23
N ARG A 434 7.03 -19.78 -20.60
CA ARG A 434 8.17 -19.35 -19.76
C ARG A 434 9.17 -18.51 -20.52
N ALA A 435 9.62 -18.98 -21.68
CA ALA A 435 10.59 -18.24 -22.48
C ALA A 435 10.09 -16.83 -22.86
N LEU A 436 8.79 -16.70 -23.19
CA LEU A 436 8.17 -15.40 -23.46
C LEU A 436 8.03 -14.54 -22.20
N ALA A 437 7.76 -15.13 -21.03
CA ALA A 437 7.70 -14.39 -19.77
C ALA A 437 9.08 -13.82 -19.41
N GLU A 438 10.15 -14.60 -19.56
CA GLU A 438 11.54 -14.14 -19.38
C GLU A 438 11.90 -13.02 -20.38
N GLU A 439 11.53 -13.17 -21.65
CA GLU A 439 11.71 -12.14 -22.69
C GLU A 439 10.96 -10.85 -22.34
N ALA A 440 9.74 -10.94 -21.80
CA ALA A 440 8.96 -9.79 -21.37
C ALA A 440 9.65 -9.03 -20.23
N VAL A 441 10.18 -9.75 -19.22
CA VAL A 441 10.98 -9.16 -18.13
C VAL A 441 12.22 -8.47 -18.70
N ALA A 442 12.95 -9.14 -19.60
CA ALA A 442 14.15 -8.59 -20.21
C ALA A 442 13.85 -7.34 -21.06
N SER A 443 12.76 -7.35 -21.82
CA SER A 443 12.27 -6.20 -22.58
C SER A 443 11.91 -5.03 -21.68
N TRP A 444 11.26 -5.28 -20.55
CA TRP A 444 10.97 -4.22 -19.58
C TRP A 444 12.25 -3.62 -19.00
N ARG A 445 13.20 -4.45 -18.57
CA ARG A 445 14.48 -3.97 -18.03
C ARG A 445 15.27 -3.11 -19.02
N ARG A 446 15.23 -3.44 -20.32
CA ARG A 446 15.87 -2.63 -21.36
C ARG A 446 15.18 -1.29 -21.60
N SER A 447 13.87 -1.18 -21.34
CA SER A 447 13.16 0.09 -21.51
C SER A 447 13.59 1.15 -20.48
N GLY A 448 14.08 0.72 -19.30
CA GLY A 448 14.47 1.61 -18.21
C GLY A 448 13.29 2.25 -17.47
N ALA A 449 12.05 1.86 -17.78
CA ALA A 449 10.85 2.40 -17.15
C ALA A 449 10.69 1.90 -15.69
N PRO A 450 10.08 2.69 -14.79
CA PRO A 450 9.87 2.31 -13.40
C PRO A 450 9.01 1.04 -13.26
N THR A 451 9.35 0.14 -12.32
CA THR A 451 8.63 -1.13 -12.11
C THR A 451 7.13 -0.97 -11.94
N ALA A 452 6.69 0.07 -11.23
CA ALA A 452 5.27 0.34 -11.02
C ALA A 452 4.52 0.43 -12.36
N GLU A 453 5.12 1.05 -13.37
CA GLU A 453 4.49 1.21 -14.67
C GLU A 453 4.27 -0.12 -15.42
N TRP A 454 4.93 -1.19 -14.99
CA TRP A 454 4.79 -2.54 -15.55
C TRP A 454 3.63 -3.35 -14.96
N MET A 455 2.75 -2.72 -14.20
CA MET A 455 1.59 -3.40 -13.67
C MET A 455 0.48 -3.58 -14.72
N PRO A 456 -0.22 -4.72 -14.74
CA PRO A 456 -0.06 -5.87 -13.86
C PRO A 456 0.96 -6.92 -14.38
N GLU A 457 1.59 -6.73 -15.55
CA GLU A 457 2.42 -7.73 -16.22
C GLU A 457 3.60 -8.24 -15.37
N MET A 458 4.08 -7.43 -14.42
CA MET A 458 5.14 -7.79 -13.47
C MET A 458 4.89 -9.08 -12.68
N ILE A 459 3.63 -9.47 -12.43
CA ILE A 459 3.29 -10.69 -11.68
C ILE A 459 3.33 -11.96 -12.55
N TRP A 460 3.36 -11.80 -13.88
CA TRP A 460 3.18 -12.93 -14.79
C TRP A 460 4.36 -13.90 -14.81
N ALA A 461 5.60 -13.41 -14.76
CA ALA A 461 6.76 -14.29 -14.67
C ALA A 461 6.77 -15.13 -13.38
N PRO A 462 6.54 -14.54 -12.17
CA PRO A 462 6.31 -15.32 -10.95
C PRO A 462 5.19 -16.34 -11.08
N HIS A 463 4.07 -15.97 -11.71
CA HIS A 463 2.95 -16.88 -11.95
C HIS A 463 3.38 -18.09 -12.77
N VAL A 464 4.12 -17.88 -13.86
CA VAL A 464 4.62 -19.00 -14.68
C VAL A 464 5.58 -19.87 -13.87
N GLU A 465 6.53 -19.31 -13.11
CA GLU A 465 7.44 -20.11 -12.27
C GLU A 465 6.70 -20.95 -11.22
N LEU A 466 5.67 -20.39 -10.59
CA LEU A 466 4.80 -21.11 -9.67
C LEU A 466 4.14 -22.33 -10.34
N GLN A 467 3.59 -22.12 -11.54
CA GLN A 467 2.91 -23.19 -12.29
C GLN A 467 3.89 -24.26 -12.80
N LEU A 468 5.16 -23.92 -12.93
CA LEU A 468 6.23 -24.86 -13.29
C LEU A 468 6.83 -25.60 -12.08
N GLY A 469 6.31 -25.36 -10.87
CA GLY A 469 6.74 -26.04 -9.64
C GLY A 469 7.91 -25.36 -8.93
N ASP A 470 8.26 -24.13 -9.30
CA ASP A 470 9.29 -23.33 -8.62
C ASP A 470 8.69 -22.18 -7.80
N ALA A 471 7.82 -22.57 -6.85
CA ALA A 471 7.19 -21.65 -5.92
C ALA A 471 8.19 -20.83 -5.09
N ALA A 472 9.41 -21.32 -4.86
CA ALA A 472 10.44 -20.60 -4.11
C ALA A 472 10.97 -19.40 -4.92
N THR A 473 11.32 -19.62 -6.20
CA THR A 473 11.72 -18.54 -7.10
C THR A 473 10.59 -17.55 -7.31
N ALA A 474 9.35 -18.03 -7.51
CA ALA A 474 8.18 -17.17 -7.62
C ALA A 474 7.99 -16.29 -6.38
N LEU A 475 8.08 -16.87 -5.17
CA LEU A 475 7.93 -16.14 -3.92
C LEU A 475 9.01 -15.06 -3.76
N GLN A 476 10.27 -15.40 -4.05
CA GLN A 476 11.39 -14.45 -4.00
C GLN A 476 11.19 -13.28 -4.96
N GLN A 477 10.79 -13.56 -6.21
CA GLN A 477 10.52 -12.51 -7.20
C GLN A 477 9.41 -11.56 -6.73
N LEU A 478 8.36 -12.09 -6.10
CA LEU A 478 7.27 -11.28 -5.55
C LEU A 478 7.71 -10.47 -4.33
N ASP A 479 8.56 -11.02 -3.45
CA ASP A 479 9.16 -10.29 -2.34
C ASP A 479 10.03 -9.13 -2.82
N ASP A 480 10.88 -9.36 -3.83
CA ASP A 480 11.71 -8.31 -4.44
C ASP A 480 10.85 -7.19 -5.04
N LEU A 481 9.73 -7.54 -5.69
CA LEU A 481 8.76 -6.58 -6.22
C LEU A 481 8.10 -5.77 -5.09
N LEU A 482 7.73 -6.39 -3.97
CA LEU A 482 7.13 -5.67 -2.83
C LEU A 482 8.11 -4.65 -2.24
N VAL A 483 9.39 -5.02 -2.09
CA VAL A 483 10.44 -4.12 -1.58
C VAL A 483 10.62 -2.91 -2.49
N ASP A 484 10.73 -3.10 -3.81
CA ASP A 484 10.87 -1.99 -4.76
C ASP A 484 9.62 -1.08 -4.77
N LEU A 485 8.41 -1.65 -4.69
CA LEU A 485 7.17 -0.86 -4.66
C LEU A 485 6.98 -0.12 -3.33
N GLU A 486 7.45 -0.67 -2.22
CA GLU A 486 7.40 -0.02 -0.90
C GLU A 486 8.34 1.19 -0.82
N GLY A 487 9.56 1.06 -1.34
CA GLY A 487 10.52 2.18 -1.40
C GLY A 487 10.04 3.37 -2.25
N ARG A 488 8.99 3.20 -3.06
CA ARG A 488 8.43 4.21 -3.97
C ARG A 488 7.00 4.63 -3.63
N SER A 489 6.46 4.21 -2.48
CA SER A 489 5.10 4.51 -2.02
C SER A 489 3.98 4.09 -3.00
N GLN A 490 4.17 2.99 -3.73
CA GLN A 490 3.25 2.54 -4.81
C GLN A 490 2.18 1.58 -4.29
N ALA A 491 1.35 2.05 -3.35
CA ALA A 491 0.37 1.21 -2.64
C ALA A 491 -0.65 0.50 -3.54
N ALA A 492 -0.99 1.12 -4.68
CA ALA A 492 -1.87 0.53 -5.67
C ALA A 492 -1.26 -0.74 -6.28
N ALA A 493 -0.07 -0.65 -6.88
CA ALA A 493 0.58 -1.74 -7.60
C ALA A 493 0.73 -3.02 -6.74
N ARG A 494 0.93 -2.83 -5.42
CA ARG A 494 1.10 -3.91 -4.44
C ARG A 494 -0.07 -4.90 -4.40
N ARG A 495 -1.31 -4.48 -4.72
CA ARG A 495 -2.47 -5.40 -4.67
C ARG A 495 -2.27 -6.63 -5.56
N PHE A 496 -1.65 -6.45 -6.73
CA PHE A 496 -1.44 -7.53 -7.69
C PHE A 496 -0.39 -8.51 -7.19
N VAL A 497 0.65 -7.98 -6.56
CA VAL A 497 1.73 -8.78 -5.97
C VAL A 497 1.22 -9.58 -4.78
N HIS A 498 0.43 -8.97 -3.89
CA HIS A 498 -0.21 -9.67 -2.77
C HIS A 498 -1.19 -10.76 -3.25
N ALA A 499 -1.98 -10.49 -4.31
CA ALA A 499 -2.86 -11.50 -4.90
C ALA A 499 -2.06 -12.71 -5.42
N GLU A 500 -1.02 -12.50 -6.23
CA GLU A 500 -0.21 -13.60 -6.76
C GLU A 500 0.56 -14.34 -5.64
N ARG A 501 1.09 -13.58 -4.67
CA ARG A 501 1.76 -14.15 -3.49
C ARG A 501 0.84 -15.06 -2.69
N SER A 502 -0.43 -14.68 -2.54
CA SER A 502 -1.43 -15.52 -1.86
C SER A 502 -1.59 -16.89 -2.53
N LEU A 503 -1.49 -16.96 -3.87
CA LEU A 503 -1.55 -18.20 -4.64
C LEU A 503 -0.28 -19.06 -4.43
N VAL A 504 0.90 -18.43 -4.45
CA VAL A 504 2.18 -19.11 -4.15
C VAL A 504 2.17 -19.71 -2.75
N LEU A 505 1.68 -18.97 -1.75
CA LEU A 505 1.59 -19.43 -0.37
C LEU A 505 0.61 -20.60 -0.19
N LEU A 506 -0.53 -20.55 -0.89
CA LEU A 506 -1.48 -21.67 -0.93
C LEU A 506 -0.80 -22.94 -1.45
N ASP A 507 -0.07 -22.85 -2.57
CA ASP A 507 0.62 -23.99 -3.18
C ASP A 507 1.73 -24.55 -2.29
N LEU A 508 2.38 -23.70 -1.49
CA LEU A 508 3.35 -24.11 -0.48
C LEU A 508 2.72 -24.74 0.78
N GLY A 509 1.39 -24.76 0.89
CA GLY A 509 0.66 -25.28 2.05
C GLY A 509 0.62 -24.30 3.24
N ARG A 510 0.90 -23.01 3.03
CA ARG A 510 0.87 -21.96 4.07
C ARG A 510 -0.51 -21.28 4.09
N LEU A 511 -1.54 -22.04 4.50
CA LEU A 511 -2.96 -21.63 4.35
C LEU A 511 -3.31 -20.33 5.09
N ASP A 512 -2.78 -20.12 6.30
CA ASP A 512 -3.00 -18.91 7.10
C ASP A 512 -2.48 -17.66 6.39
N GLU A 513 -1.24 -17.71 5.95
CA GLU A 513 -0.62 -16.59 5.24
C GLU A 513 -1.25 -16.36 3.87
N ALA A 514 -1.62 -17.42 3.16
CA ALA A 514 -2.33 -17.33 1.89
C ALA A 514 -3.68 -16.60 2.04
N TRP A 515 -4.44 -16.91 3.11
CA TRP A 515 -5.69 -16.22 3.40
C TRP A 515 -5.46 -14.73 3.68
N ASP A 516 -4.52 -14.40 4.56
CA ASP A 516 -4.24 -13.02 4.96
C ASP A 516 -3.79 -12.16 3.77
N GLU A 517 -2.93 -12.70 2.90
CA GLU A 517 -2.47 -12.04 1.67
C GLU A 517 -3.60 -11.81 0.66
N ALA A 518 -4.51 -12.79 0.50
CA ALA A 518 -5.66 -12.65 -0.38
C ALA A 518 -6.69 -11.63 0.16
N VAL A 519 -6.88 -11.55 1.48
CA VAL A 519 -7.70 -10.52 2.12
C VAL A 519 -7.07 -9.15 1.91
N LEU A 520 -5.77 -9.01 2.17
CA LEU A 520 -5.04 -7.76 1.95
C LEU A 520 -5.15 -7.27 0.50
N ALA A 521 -4.95 -8.16 -0.48
CA ALA A 521 -5.08 -7.82 -1.89
C ALA A 521 -6.49 -7.27 -2.24
N THR A 522 -7.53 -7.88 -1.65
CA THR A 522 -8.92 -7.46 -1.84
C THR A 522 -9.19 -6.10 -1.17
N THR A 523 -8.72 -5.91 0.06
CA THR A 523 -8.84 -4.63 0.80
C THR A 523 -8.13 -3.49 0.08
N LEU A 524 -6.95 -3.73 -0.49
CA LEU A 524 -6.25 -2.72 -1.29
C LEU A 524 -7.02 -2.38 -2.58
N ALA A 525 -7.64 -3.38 -3.23
CA ALA A 525 -8.47 -3.15 -4.41
C ALA A 525 -9.69 -2.27 -4.10
N GLU A 526 -10.40 -2.56 -3.01
CA GLU A 526 -11.54 -1.76 -2.53
C GLU A 526 -11.09 -0.33 -2.18
N ARG A 527 -10.00 -0.18 -1.43
CA ARG A 527 -9.51 1.13 -0.96
C ARG A 527 -9.09 2.06 -2.11
N PHE A 528 -8.33 1.55 -3.07
CA PHE A 528 -7.69 2.40 -4.10
C PHE A 528 -8.49 2.51 -5.40
N TRP A 529 -9.36 1.55 -5.71
CA TRP A 529 -10.12 1.55 -6.95
C TRP A 529 -11.64 1.48 -6.76
N ALA A 530 -12.13 1.45 -5.53
CA ALA A 530 -13.55 1.26 -5.22
C ALA A 530 -14.13 0.02 -5.93
N LEU A 531 -13.29 -1.00 -6.14
CA LEU A 531 -13.70 -2.23 -6.79
C LEU A 531 -14.47 -3.08 -5.79
N PRO A 532 -15.70 -3.50 -6.10
CA PRO A 532 -16.39 -4.47 -5.26
C PRO A 532 -15.64 -5.81 -5.29
N PRO A 533 -15.71 -6.61 -4.21
CA PRO A 533 -15.29 -8.00 -4.23
C PRO A 533 -15.90 -8.75 -5.41
N GLY A 534 -15.10 -9.54 -6.14
CA GLY A 534 -15.61 -10.30 -7.25
C GLY A 534 -14.56 -11.05 -8.05
N ALA A 535 -15.00 -11.57 -9.19
CA ALA A 535 -14.15 -12.27 -10.16
C ALA A 535 -14.51 -11.88 -11.59
N SER A 536 -14.86 -10.61 -11.82
CA SER A 536 -15.23 -10.09 -13.14
C SER A 536 -14.08 -10.16 -14.15
N ASP A 537 -12.84 -10.29 -13.67
CA ASP A 537 -11.66 -10.55 -14.50
C ASP A 537 -10.67 -11.52 -13.82
N ARG A 538 -9.63 -11.93 -14.57
CA ARG A 538 -8.60 -12.86 -14.07
C ARG A 538 -7.81 -12.33 -12.87
N LEU A 539 -7.56 -11.04 -12.76
CA LEU A 539 -6.73 -10.46 -11.70
C LEU A 539 -7.49 -10.45 -10.37
N GLN A 540 -8.76 -10.03 -10.39
CA GLN A 540 -9.62 -10.08 -9.20
C GLN A 540 -9.90 -11.52 -8.75
N ALA A 541 -10.00 -12.43 -9.71
CA ALA A 541 -10.27 -13.83 -9.45
C ALA A 541 -9.14 -14.56 -8.68
N ILE A 542 -7.88 -14.08 -8.70
CA ILE A 542 -6.78 -14.74 -7.98
C ILE A 542 -7.06 -14.78 -6.48
N ALA A 543 -7.29 -13.62 -5.86
CA ALA A 543 -7.56 -13.52 -4.43
C ALA A 543 -8.84 -14.28 -4.04
N LEU A 544 -9.89 -14.21 -4.86
CA LEU A 544 -11.14 -14.93 -4.60
C LEU A 544 -10.96 -16.46 -4.68
N SER A 545 -10.19 -16.94 -5.66
CA SER A 545 -9.82 -18.36 -5.80
C SER A 545 -9.10 -18.87 -4.56
N VAL A 546 -8.09 -18.13 -4.10
CA VAL A 546 -7.29 -18.51 -2.93
C VAL A 546 -8.16 -18.55 -1.68
N ARG A 547 -8.98 -17.52 -1.43
CA ARG A 547 -9.91 -17.51 -0.28
C ARG A 547 -10.86 -18.71 -0.31
N LEU A 548 -11.44 -19.02 -1.47
CA LEU A 548 -12.31 -20.20 -1.62
C LEU A 548 -11.56 -21.50 -1.31
N LYS A 549 -10.39 -21.72 -1.92
CA LYS A 549 -9.60 -22.95 -1.73
C LYS A 549 -9.17 -23.11 -0.27
N VAL A 550 -8.71 -22.05 0.38
CA VAL A 550 -8.35 -22.09 1.81
C VAL A 550 -9.57 -22.40 2.68
N ALA A 551 -10.70 -21.73 2.46
CA ALA A 551 -11.93 -21.96 3.23
C ALA A 551 -12.44 -23.41 3.07
N LEU A 552 -12.32 -23.98 1.87
CA LEU A 552 -12.63 -25.39 1.58
C LEU A 552 -11.70 -26.34 2.34
N HIS A 553 -10.40 -26.08 2.38
CA HIS A 553 -9.42 -26.89 3.12
C HIS A 553 -9.63 -26.82 4.65
N ARG A 554 -9.99 -25.65 5.18
CA ARG A 554 -10.27 -25.47 6.61
C ARG A 554 -11.64 -25.98 7.03
N GLY A 555 -12.64 -25.93 6.14
CA GLY A 555 -14.04 -26.14 6.49
C GLY A 555 -14.63 -25.03 7.36
N ALA A 556 -14.12 -23.80 7.22
CA ALA A 556 -14.56 -22.65 7.99
C ALA A 556 -15.90 -22.13 7.46
N ALA A 557 -17.01 -22.54 8.11
CA ALA A 557 -18.37 -22.21 7.65
C ALA A 557 -18.63 -20.70 7.51
N ALA A 558 -18.07 -19.87 8.39
CA ALA A 558 -18.18 -18.42 8.30
C ALA A 558 -17.45 -17.86 7.06
N GLU A 559 -16.23 -18.31 6.79
CA GLU A 559 -15.45 -17.92 5.61
C GLU A 559 -16.16 -18.32 4.32
N LEU A 560 -16.70 -19.56 4.26
CA LEU A 560 -17.51 -20.03 3.12
C LEU A 560 -18.78 -19.20 2.93
N HIS A 561 -19.45 -18.82 4.02
CA HIS A 561 -20.63 -17.96 3.96
C HIS A 561 -20.28 -16.55 3.44
N GLU A 562 -19.18 -15.96 3.90
CA GLU A 562 -18.68 -14.66 3.44
C GLU A 562 -18.38 -14.64 1.94
N LEU A 563 -18.00 -15.78 1.35
CA LEU A 563 -17.71 -15.90 -0.07
C LEU A 563 -18.96 -15.96 -0.96
N ARG A 564 -20.17 -16.09 -0.40
CA ARG A 564 -21.40 -16.12 -1.21
C ARG A 564 -21.64 -14.86 -2.00
N GLU A 565 -21.48 -13.71 -1.34
CA GLU A 565 -21.73 -12.40 -1.94
C GLU A 565 -20.79 -12.14 -3.14
N PRO A 566 -19.45 -12.25 -3.01
CA PRO A 566 -18.56 -12.02 -4.15
C PRO A 566 -18.74 -13.06 -5.24
N LEU A 567 -19.07 -14.32 -4.89
CA LEU A 567 -19.37 -15.34 -5.88
C LEU A 567 -20.69 -15.10 -6.59
N ALA A 568 -21.64 -14.38 -5.99
CA ALA A 568 -22.92 -14.00 -6.58
C ALA A 568 -22.83 -12.81 -7.55
N ALA A 569 -21.64 -12.19 -7.68
CA ALA A 569 -21.40 -11.04 -8.54
C ALA A 569 -21.95 -11.22 -9.96
N ASP A 570 -22.54 -10.15 -10.49
CA ASP A 570 -23.04 -10.12 -11.85
C ASP A 570 -21.87 -10.05 -12.84
N THR A 571 -21.93 -10.87 -13.88
CA THR A 571 -20.88 -10.99 -14.89
C THR A 571 -21.53 -11.19 -16.25
N PRO A 572 -20.93 -10.67 -17.34
CA PRO A 572 -21.51 -10.81 -18.67
C PRO A 572 -21.82 -12.29 -19.00
N PRO A 573 -23.01 -12.57 -19.55
CA PRO A 573 -23.37 -13.92 -19.99
C PRO A 573 -22.31 -14.47 -20.95
N GLN A 574 -22.00 -15.77 -20.81
CA GLN A 574 -21.05 -16.47 -21.69
C GLN A 574 -19.60 -15.95 -21.63
N SER A 575 -19.21 -15.28 -20.54
CA SER A 575 -17.82 -14.89 -20.27
C SER A 575 -17.03 -15.99 -19.53
N GLU A 576 -15.70 -15.96 -19.66
CA GLU A 576 -14.81 -16.86 -18.89
C GLU A 576 -14.96 -16.64 -17.37
N ALA A 577 -15.11 -15.38 -16.95
CA ALA A 577 -15.37 -15.01 -15.56
C ALA A 577 -16.64 -15.68 -15.02
N ARG A 578 -17.73 -15.62 -15.80
CA ARG A 578 -19.00 -16.25 -15.44
C ARG A 578 -18.85 -17.77 -15.27
N ALA A 579 -18.21 -18.43 -16.23
CA ALA A 579 -18.04 -19.87 -16.19
C ALA A 579 -17.16 -20.32 -15.01
N ARG A 580 -16.12 -19.56 -14.64
CA ARG A 580 -15.33 -19.79 -13.42
C ARG A 580 -16.17 -19.65 -12.15
N LEU A 581 -16.98 -18.58 -12.05
CA LEU A 581 -17.86 -18.34 -10.92
C LEU A 581 -18.88 -19.46 -10.73
N GLU A 582 -19.45 -20.00 -11.80
CA GLU A 582 -20.43 -21.09 -11.73
C GLU A 582 -19.83 -22.38 -11.15
N TRP A 583 -18.60 -22.72 -11.52
CA TRP A 583 -17.88 -23.84 -10.90
C TRP A 583 -17.53 -23.58 -9.43
N TRP A 584 -17.14 -22.37 -9.07
CA TRP A 584 -16.88 -22.02 -7.67
C TRP A 584 -18.15 -22.02 -6.81
N ARG A 585 -19.29 -21.60 -7.36
CA ARG A 585 -20.60 -21.77 -6.73
C ARG A 585 -20.93 -23.24 -6.53
N PHE A 586 -20.65 -24.10 -7.51
CA PHE A 586 -20.79 -25.55 -7.35
C PHE A 586 -19.90 -26.09 -6.22
N LEU A 587 -18.63 -25.69 -6.12
CA LEU A 587 -17.74 -26.11 -5.03
C LEU A 587 -18.26 -25.67 -3.66
N LEU A 588 -18.80 -24.44 -3.56
CA LEU A 588 -19.40 -23.93 -2.35
C LEU A 588 -20.67 -24.72 -1.97
N ASP A 589 -21.55 -24.95 -2.94
CA ASP A 589 -22.77 -25.76 -2.76
C ASP A 589 -22.42 -27.19 -2.31
N GLU A 590 -21.40 -27.82 -2.89
CA GLU A 590 -20.95 -29.16 -2.51
C GLU A 590 -20.41 -29.19 -1.08
N ALA A 591 -19.59 -28.21 -0.70
CA ALA A 591 -19.04 -28.10 0.65
C ALA A 591 -20.14 -27.98 1.73
N GLU A 592 -21.27 -27.36 1.38
CA GLU A 592 -22.44 -27.20 2.25
C GLU A 592 -23.49 -28.31 2.10
N SER A 593 -23.23 -29.34 1.30
CA SER A 593 -24.20 -30.41 0.99
C SER A 593 -25.50 -29.90 0.34
N ARG A 594 -25.39 -28.88 -0.51
CA ARG A 594 -26.48 -28.22 -1.26
C ARG A 594 -26.25 -28.29 -2.78
N VAL A 595 -25.69 -29.40 -3.26
CA VAL A 595 -25.31 -29.60 -4.67
C VAL A 595 -26.44 -29.20 -5.61
N GLY A 596 -26.14 -28.34 -6.58
CA GLY A 596 -27.11 -27.88 -7.59
C GLY A 596 -27.98 -26.69 -7.18
N ALA A 597 -27.80 -26.14 -5.97
CA ALA A 597 -28.60 -25.00 -5.51
C ALA A 597 -28.33 -23.71 -6.29
N SER A 598 -27.08 -23.48 -6.66
CA SER A 598 -26.60 -22.22 -7.25
C SER A 598 -26.12 -22.40 -8.70
N ALA A 599 -25.65 -23.58 -9.09
CA ALA A 599 -25.19 -23.89 -10.44
C ALA A 599 -25.43 -25.37 -10.79
N ASN A 600 -25.79 -25.66 -12.05
CA ASN A 600 -25.95 -27.03 -12.54
C ASN A 600 -24.65 -27.53 -13.21
N PRO A 601 -23.83 -28.36 -12.54
CA PRO A 601 -22.51 -28.80 -13.03
C PRO A 601 -22.56 -29.62 -14.34
N ASP A 602 -23.67 -30.30 -14.64
CA ASP A 602 -23.81 -31.04 -15.90
C ASP A 602 -23.90 -30.12 -17.12
N ALA A 603 -24.34 -28.87 -16.92
CA ALA A 603 -24.46 -27.86 -17.95
C ALA A 603 -23.23 -26.93 -18.06
N LEU A 604 -22.25 -27.03 -17.16
CA LEU A 604 -21.07 -26.14 -17.13
C LEU A 604 -19.95 -26.71 -17.97
N ASP A 605 -19.38 -25.97 -18.92
CA ASP A 605 -18.18 -26.42 -19.62
C ASP A 605 -16.90 -26.25 -18.77
N PRO A 606 -15.87 -27.09 -18.98
CA PRO A 606 -14.54 -26.83 -18.41
C PRO A 606 -14.00 -25.48 -18.86
N VAL A 607 -13.31 -24.77 -17.96
CA VAL A 607 -12.74 -23.45 -18.24
C VAL A 607 -11.23 -23.46 -18.12
N SER A 608 -10.57 -22.40 -18.61
CA SER A 608 -9.16 -22.20 -18.29
C SER A 608 -9.03 -21.55 -16.92
N TRP A 609 -8.57 -22.35 -15.98
CA TRP A 609 -8.31 -21.98 -14.59
C TRP A 609 -7.06 -21.13 -14.46
N LEU A 610 -7.04 -20.27 -13.44
CA LEU A 610 -5.81 -19.59 -13.01
C LEU A 610 -4.72 -20.60 -12.65
N ASP A 611 -5.10 -21.70 -12.01
CA ASP A 611 -4.25 -22.87 -11.79
C ASP A 611 -4.90 -24.11 -12.45
N PRO A 612 -4.27 -24.74 -13.45
CA PRO A 612 -4.75 -26.00 -14.05
C PRO A 612 -5.05 -27.12 -13.05
N ALA A 613 -4.47 -27.11 -11.84
CA ALA A 613 -4.75 -28.09 -10.80
C ALA A 613 -6.14 -27.93 -10.17
N ASP A 614 -6.85 -26.82 -10.39
CA ASP A 614 -8.24 -26.65 -9.92
C ASP A 614 -9.20 -27.71 -10.52
N ASP A 615 -8.84 -28.28 -11.68
CA ASP A 615 -9.57 -29.41 -12.28
C ASP A 615 -9.64 -30.63 -11.33
N ILE A 616 -8.64 -30.84 -10.48
CA ILE A 616 -8.60 -31.93 -9.50
C ILE A 616 -9.61 -31.68 -8.38
N LEU A 617 -9.65 -30.45 -7.86
CA LEU A 617 -10.60 -30.06 -6.81
C LEU A 617 -12.04 -30.27 -7.30
N ILE A 618 -12.31 -29.87 -8.54
CA ILE A 618 -13.61 -30.05 -9.19
C ILE A 618 -13.91 -31.53 -9.44
N ALA A 619 -12.96 -32.29 -9.99
CA ALA A 619 -13.15 -33.73 -10.22
C ALA A 619 -13.50 -34.48 -8.93
N ARG A 620 -12.81 -34.17 -7.82
CA ARG A 620 -13.10 -34.75 -6.50
C ARG A 620 -14.51 -34.39 -6.00
N ALA A 621 -14.94 -33.14 -6.18
CA ALA A 621 -16.29 -32.70 -5.80
C ALA A 621 -17.39 -33.35 -6.66
N LEU A 622 -17.17 -33.48 -7.97
CA LEU A 622 -18.06 -34.17 -8.90
C LEU A 622 -18.20 -35.65 -8.54
N LEU A 623 -17.08 -36.32 -8.24
CA LEU A 623 -17.06 -37.72 -7.83
C LEU A 623 -17.85 -37.95 -6.54
N ARG A 624 -17.64 -37.12 -5.50
CA ARG A 624 -18.41 -37.18 -4.24
C ARG A 624 -19.90 -36.96 -4.44
N SER A 625 -20.26 -36.15 -5.43
CA SER A 625 -21.65 -35.80 -5.76
C SER A 625 -22.32 -36.80 -6.73
N GLY A 626 -21.59 -37.80 -7.25
CA GLY A 626 -22.11 -38.77 -8.22
C GLY A 626 -22.35 -38.22 -9.64
N LEU A 627 -21.74 -37.08 -9.99
CA LEU A 627 -21.94 -36.37 -11.26
C LEU A 627 -20.98 -36.89 -12.34
N THR A 628 -21.28 -38.06 -12.88
CA THR A 628 -20.38 -38.82 -13.75
C THR A 628 -20.17 -38.21 -15.13
N ASP A 629 -21.20 -37.61 -15.76
CA ASP A 629 -21.08 -36.99 -17.07
C ASP A 629 -20.19 -35.73 -17.04
N ALA A 630 -20.42 -34.86 -16.04
CA ALA A 630 -19.55 -33.71 -15.79
C ALA A 630 -18.10 -34.14 -15.49
N LEU A 631 -17.90 -35.20 -14.71
CA LEU A 631 -16.57 -35.74 -14.42
C LEU A 631 -15.86 -36.23 -15.70
N ALA A 632 -16.57 -36.96 -16.58
CA ALA A 632 -16.02 -37.44 -17.85
C ALA A 632 -15.61 -36.29 -18.78
N ARG A 633 -16.34 -35.16 -18.76
CA ARG A 633 -15.97 -33.94 -19.48
C ARG A 633 -14.67 -33.32 -18.94
N ILE A 634 -14.50 -33.23 -17.62
CA ILE A 634 -13.26 -32.74 -17.00
C ILE A 634 -12.08 -33.69 -17.31
N ALA A 635 -12.29 -35.01 -17.28
CA ALA A 635 -11.29 -35.99 -17.67
C ALA A 635 -10.86 -35.83 -19.14
N THR A 636 -11.81 -35.63 -20.06
CA THR A 636 -11.53 -35.39 -21.49
C THR A 636 -10.73 -34.09 -21.68
N TRP A 637 -11.13 -33.03 -20.99
CA TRP A 637 -10.46 -31.72 -21.03
C TRP A 637 -9.01 -31.77 -20.55
N THR A 638 -8.78 -32.40 -19.39
CA THR A 638 -7.42 -32.55 -18.82
C THR A 638 -6.53 -33.43 -19.70
N ALA A 639 -7.05 -34.55 -20.22
CA ALA A 639 -6.33 -35.40 -21.17
C ALA A 639 -5.95 -34.66 -22.46
N HIS A 640 -6.87 -33.87 -23.03
CA HIS A 640 -6.58 -33.06 -24.21
C HIS A 640 -5.46 -32.05 -23.95
N ARG A 641 -5.51 -31.33 -22.81
CA ARG A 641 -4.44 -30.39 -22.41
C ARG A 641 -3.11 -31.10 -22.23
N ALA A 642 -3.07 -32.26 -21.58
CA ALA A 642 -1.83 -33.04 -21.45
C ALA A 642 -1.22 -33.43 -22.81
N ALA A 643 -2.06 -33.83 -23.77
CA ALA A 643 -1.62 -34.20 -25.11
C ALA A 643 -0.98 -33.03 -25.88
N ILE A 644 -1.58 -31.83 -25.81
CA ILE A 644 -1.04 -30.64 -26.50
C ILE A 644 0.14 -30.00 -25.77
N SER A 645 0.32 -30.30 -24.48
CA SER A 645 1.40 -29.74 -23.64
C SER A 645 2.76 -30.43 -23.83
N ARG A 646 2.92 -31.28 -24.84
CA ARG A 646 4.17 -31.98 -25.18
C ARG A 646 4.83 -32.71 -24.00
N GLY A 647 4.00 -33.29 -23.11
CA GLY A 647 4.47 -34.05 -21.95
C GLY A 647 4.91 -33.21 -20.74
N HIS A 648 4.52 -31.93 -20.68
CA HIS A 648 4.80 -31.06 -19.54
C HIS A 648 4.32 -31.69 -18.21
N PRO A 649 5.15 -31.70 -17.13
CA PRO A 649 4.82 -32.36 -15.87
C PRO A 649 3.48 -31.90 -15.28
N LEU A 650 3.23 -30.58 -15.18
CA LEU A 650 1.97 -30.06 -14.63
C LEU A 650 0.73 -30.66 -15.31
N ALA A 651 0.61 -30.51 -16.63
CA ALA A 651 -0.59 -30.98 -17.34
C ALA A 651 -0.72 -32.50 -17.35
N ARG A 652 0.40 -33.23 -17.43
CA ARG A 652 0.41 -34.69 -17.32
C ARG A 652 -0.07 -35.12 -15.94
N THR A 653 0.49 -34.59 -14.86
CA THR A 653 0.13 -34.98 -13.50
C THR A 653 -1.32 -34.58 -13.16
N VAL A 654 -1.83 -33.45 -13.65
CA VAL A 654 -3.27 -33.12 -13.53
C VAL A 654 -4.14 -34.16 -14.24
N ALA A 655 -3.82 -34.49 -15.50
CA ALA A 655 -4.58 -35.48 -16.27
C ALA A 655 -4.51 -36.87 -15.63
N ASP A 656 -3.35 -37.29 -15.15
CA ASP A 656 -3.15 -38.58 -14.49
C ASP A 656 -3.90 -38.65 -13.14
N HIS A 657 -3.96 -37.55 -12.40
CA HIS A 657 -4.75 -37.49 -11.16
C HIS A 657 -6.24 -37.65 -11.46
N VAL A 658 -6.78 -36.85 -12.39
CA VAL A 658 -8.20 -36.95 -12.78
C VAL A 658 -8.53 -38.31 -13.40
N ALA A 659 -7.63 -38.85 -14.22
CA ALA A 659 -7.77 -40.19 -14.78
C ALA A 659 -7.80 -41.26 -13.69
N GLY A 660 -6.87 -41.23 -12.73
CA GLY A 660 -6.81 -42.18 -11.61
C GLY A 660 -8.08 -42.14 -10.74
N LEU A 661 -8.66 -40.95 -10.51
CA LEU A 661 -9.95 -40.82 -9.84
C LEU A 661 -11.10 -41.45 -10.64
N THR A 662 -11.09 -41.25 -11.97
CA THR A 662 -12.16 -41.71 -12.87
C THR A 662 -12.10 -43.21 -13.12
N SER A 663 -10.90 -43.75 -13.32
CA SER A 663 -10.63 -45.19 -13.52
C SER A 663 -10.60 -45.96 -12.20
N ARG A 664 -10.54 -45.25 -11.06
CA ARG A 664 -10.36 -45.81 -9.71
C ARG A 664 -9.08 -46.64 -9.60
N ASP A 665 -7.98 -46.12 -10.14
CA ASP A 665 -6.66 -46.74 -10.13
C ASP A 665 -5.79 -46.20 -8.99
N ALA A 666 -5.69 -46.98 -7.91
CA ALA A 666 -4.90 -46.62 -6.74
C ALA A 666 -3.38 -46.59 -7.01
N ALA A 667 -2.87 -47.43 -7.92
CA ALA A 667 -1.46 -47.46 -8.26
C ALA A 667 -1.07 -46.20 -9.03
N GLN A 668 -1.92 -45.76 -9.97
CA GLN A 668 -1.77 -44.49 -10.66
C GLN A 668 -1.81 -43.31 -9.69
N LEU A 669 -2.76 -43.27 -8.75
CA LEU A 669 -2.85 -42.19 -7.76
C LEU A 669 -1.65 -42.16 -6.81
N THR A 670 -1.08 -43.31 -6.46
CA THR A 670 0.17 -43.39 -5.68
C THR A 670 1.34 -42.76 -6.43
N GLN A 671 1.48 -43.08 -7.73
CA GLN A 671 2.50 -42.47 -8.58
C GLN A 671 2.29 -40.94 -8.73
N VAL A 672 1.04 -40.50 -8.88
CA VAL A 672 0.66 -39.09 -8.95
C VAL A 672 1.03 -38.34 -7.68
N ALA A 673 0.89 -38.96 -6.50
CA ALA A 673 1.32 -38.35 -5.25
C ALA A 673 2.82 -38.03 -5.24
N ASP A 674 3.65 -38.95 -5.76
CA ASP A 674 5.09 -38.75 -5.89
C ASP A 674 5.43 -37.65 -6.92
N ASP A 675 4.67 -37.57 -8.01
CA ASP A 675 4.82 -36.50 -9.01
C ASP A 675 4.50 -35.12 -8.43
N TRP A 676 3.45 -35.00 -7.61
CA TRP A 676 3.15 -33.74 -6.91
C TRP A 676 4.19 -33.37 -5.86
N ALA A 677 4.71 -34.37 -5.14
CA ALA A 677 5.80 -34.14 -4.19
C ALA A 677 7.06 -33.62 -4.88
N ARG A 678 7.44 -34.19 -6.04
CA ARG A 678 8.55 -33.69 -6.88
C ARG A 678 8.31 -32.28 -7.39
N SER A 679 7.06 -31.96 -7.71
CA SER A 679 6.64 -30.64 -8.18
C SER A 679 6.42 -29.63 -7.04
N LYS A 680 6.75 -30.00 -5.80
CA LYS A 680 6.61 -29.16 -4.59
C LYS A 680 5.19 -28.62 -4.38
N ARG A 681 4.16 -29.43 -4.68
CA ARG A 681 2.73 -29.12 -4.43
C ARG A 681 2.20 -30.02 -3.29
N PRO A 682 2.55 -29.75 -2.02
CA PRO A 682 2.27 -30.64 -0.89
C PRO A 682 0.78 -30.96 -0.67
N LEU A 683 -0.13 -29.99 -0.83
CA LEU A 683 -1.57 -30.23 -0.65
C LEU A 683 -2.12 -31.20 -1.71
N LEU A 684 -1.66 -31.10 -2.96
CA LEU A 684 -2.04 -32.01 -4.03
C LEU A 684 -1.43 -33.40 -3.85
N ALA A 685 -0.19 -33.48 -3.33
CA ALA A 685 0.43 -34.74 -2.98
C ALA A 685 -0.34 -35.45 -1.85
N ALA A 686 -0.74 -34.73 -0.80
CA ALA A 686 -1.57 -35.26 0.28
C ALA A 686 -2.95 -35.70 -0.23
N ALA A 687 -3.57 -34.93 -1.12
CA ALA A 687 -4.84 -35.31 -1.76
C ALA A 687 -4.72 -36.61 -2.56
N ALA A 688 -3.69 -36.75 -3.40
CA ALA A 688 -3.47 -37.96 -4.19
C ALA A 688 -3.20 -39.19 -3.31
N ARG A 689 -2.43 -39.05 -2.21
CA ARG A 689 -2.22 -40.15 -1.24
C ARG A 689 -3.50 -40.54 -0.54
N ALA A 690 -4.30 -39.56 -0.11
CA ALA A 690 -5.59 -39.82 0.50
C ALA A 690 -6.51 -40.58 -0.46
N ASP A 691 -6.61 -40.13 -1.71
CA ASP A 691 -7.48 -40.73 -2.71
C ASP A 691 -7.00 -42.16 -3.06
N ALA A 692 -5.69 -42.38 -3.23
CA ALA A 692 -5.10 -43.72 -3.41
C ALA A 692 -5.39 -44.65 -2.22
N GLY A 693 -5.15 -44.15 -0.99
CA GLY A 693 -5.34 -44.93 0.23
C GLY A 693 -6.80 -45.33 0.45
N ILE A 694 -7.75 -44.43 0.17
CA ILE A 694 -9.18 -44.74 0.23
C ILE A 694 -9.54 -45.88 -0.74
N LEU A 695 -9.05 -45.84 -1.98
CA LEU A 695 -9.32 -46.90 -2.96
C LEU A 695 -8.73 -48.25 -2.54
N LEU A 696 -7.52 -48.28 -1.98
CA LEU A 696 -6.90 -49.51 -1.46
C LEU A 696 -7.69 -50.09 -0.28
N ILE A 697 -8.18 -49.23 0.62
CA ILE A 697 -9.03 -49.66 1.73
C ILE A 697 -10.32 -50.31 1.20
N GLU A 698 -10.94 -49.71 0.18
CA GLU A 698 -12.17 -50.23 -0.44
C GLU A 698 -11.95 -51.59 -1.12
N THR A 699 -10.75 -51.88 -1.64
CA THR A 699 -10.37 -53.20 -2.18
C THR A 699 -9.88 -54.19 -1.11
N GLY A 700 -9.82 -53.77 0.16
CA GLY A 700 -9.41 -54.60 1.30
C GLY A 700 -7.90 -54.63 1.56
N GLU A 701 -7.12 -53.79 0.87
CA GLU A 701 -5.67 -53.68 1.04
C GLU A 701 -5.32 -52.76 2.22
N ARG A 702 -4.73 -53.33 3.27
CA ARG A 702 -4.40 -52.60 4.50
C ARG A 702 -3.33 -51.51 4.34
N SER A 703 -2.48 -51.62 3.32
CA SER A 703 -1.49 -50.57 2.97
C SER A 703 -2.15 -49.21 2.71
N GLY A 704 -3.43 -49.19 2.32
CA GLY A 704 -4.19 -47.95 2.18
C GLY A 704 -4.30 -47.15 3.48
N LEU A 705 -4.31 -47.80 4.64
CA LEU A 705 -4.38 -47.10 5.94
C LEU A 705 -3.14 -46.25 6.20
N GLU A 706 -1.95 -46.73 5.84
CA GLU A 706 -0.69 -46.00 5.97
C GLU A 706 -0.68 -44.74 5.08
N LEU A 707 -1.23 -44.84 3.87
CA LEU A 707 -1.37 -43.70 2.96
C LEU A 707 -2.36 -42.65 3.50
N VAL A 708 -3.50 -43.09 4.04
CA VAL A 708 -4.51 -42.18 4.62
C VAL A 708 -3.99 -41.52 5.90
N GLU A 709 -3.25 -42.25 6.74
CA GLU A 709 -2.61 -41.70 7.95
C GLU A 709 -1.55 -40.66 7.57
N SER A 710 -0.66 -40.96 6.62
CA SER A 710 0.31 -39.99 6.12
C SER A 710 -0.36 -38.73 5.53
N ALA A 711 -1.44 -38.90 4.77
CA ALA A 711 -2.19 -37.77 4.23
C ALA A 711 -2.90 -36.95 5.32
N HIS A 712 -3.44 -37.60 6.36
CA HIS A 712 -3.99 -36.91 7.53
C HIS A 712 -2.93 -36.03 8.20
N ASP A 713 -1.75 -36.58 8.45
CA ASP A 713 -0.66 -35.87 9.13
C ASP A 713 -0.21 -34.64 8.31
N ASP A 714 -0.06 -34.81 6.99
CA ASP A 714 0.23 -33.70 6.09
C ASP A 714 -0.84 -32.61 6.14
N PHE A 715 -2.12 -32.96 5.96
CA PHE A 715 -3.20 -31.97 6.03
C PHE A 715 -3.27 -31.28 7.39
N SER A 716 -3.04 -32.02 8.48
CA SER A 716 -3.00 -31.47 9.84
C SER A 716 -1.87 -30.46 10.00
N ARG A 717 -0.69 -30.77 9.46
CA ARG A 717 0.47 -29.88 9.47
C ARG A 717 0.24 -28.59 8.69
N PHE A 718 -0.48 -28.65 7.58
CA PHE A 718 -0.77 -27.48 6.73
C PHE A 718 -1.98 -26.66 7.19
N GLY A 719 -2.69 -27.08 8.25
CA GLY A 719 -3.90 -26.40 8.70
C GLY A 719 -5.15 -26.68 7.84
N ALA A 720 -5.12 -27.72 6.99
CA ALA A 720 -6.26 -28.18 6.20
C ALA A 720 -7.21 -29.02 7.07
N HIS A 721 -7.83 -28.36 8.05
CA HIS A 721 -8.57 -29.03 9.13
C HIS A 721 -9.74 -29.89 8.66
N ARG A 722 -10.45 -29.48 7.59
CA ARG A 722 -11.56 -30.28 7.05
C ARG A 722 -11.06 -31.55 6.41
N ASP A 723 -10.00 -31.47 5.62
CA ASP A 723 -9.43 -32.64 4.95
C ASP A 723 -8.88 -33.64 5.98
N ALA A 724 -8.10 -33.16 6.96
CA ALA A 724 -7.61 -33.99 8.05
C ALA A 724 -8.76 -34.65 8.84
N TRP A 725 -9.82 -33.91 9.16
CA TRP A 725 -10.99 -34.43 9.86
C TRP A 725 -11.69 -35.54 9.06
N LEU A 726 -11.85 -35.36 7.74
CA LEU A 726 -12.45 -36.37 6.86
C LEU A 726 -11.63 -37.67 6.88
N LEU A 727 -10.30 -37.58 6.77
CA LEU A 727 -9.41 -38.75 6.81
C LEU A 727 -9.38 -39.41 8.19
N ARG A 728 -9.45 -38.63 9.27
CA ARG A 728 -9.57 -39.16 10.64
C ARG A 728 -10.80 -40.04 10.81
N ARG A 729 -11.92 -39.66 10.17
CA ARG A 729 -13.16 -40.47 10.18
C ARG A 729 -12.95 -41.81 9.47
N VAL A 730 -12.24 -41.82 8.34
CA VAL A 730 -11.89 -43.05 7.60
C VAL A 730 -11.01 -43.95 8.46
N LEU A 731 -9.95 -43.41 9.08
CA LEU A 731 -9.02 -44.17 9.94
C LEU A 731 -9.72 -44.77 11.17
N ARG A 732 -10.55 -43.98 11.86
CA ARG A 732 -11.35 -44.47 13.00
C ARG A 732 -12.33 -45.58 12.59
N GLY A 733 -12.93 -45.48 11.41
CA GLY A 733 -13.81 -46.51 10.84
C GLY A 733 -13.12 -47.86 10.65
N HIS A 734 -11.78 -47.87 10.54
CA HIS A 734 -10.95 -49.05 10.36
C HIS A 734 -10.12 -49.42 11.61
N GLY A 735 -10.45 -48.84 12.76
CA GLY A 735 -9.81 -49.17 14.05
C GLY A 735 -8.41 -48.59 14.23
N VAL A 736 -7.98 -47.66 13.38
CA VAL A 736 -6.71 -46.93 13.54
C VAL A 736 -6.94 -45.74 14.46
N ALA A 737 -6.25 -45.73 15.60
CA ALA A 737 -6.26 -44.64 16.56
C ALA A 737 -5.20 -43.60 16.16
N VAL A 738 -5.63 -42.48 15.59
CA VAL A 738 -4.72 -41.36 15.26
C VAL A 738 -4.46 -40.53 16.53
N GLY A 739 -3.20 -40.49 16.97
CA GLY A 739 -2.74 -39.76 18.16
C GLY A 739 -2.18 -38.37 17.83
N GLY A 740 -2.75 -37.32 18.44
CA GLY A 740 -2.36 -35.91 18.27
C GLY A 740 -3.50 -34.98 18.71
N ALA A 741 -3.17 -33.91 19.46
CA ALA A 741 -4.09 -32.98 20.14
C ALA A 741 -5.29 -32.54 19.26
N SER A 742 -6.55 -32.53 19.70
CA SER A 742 -7.18 -32.70 21.01
C SER A 742 -8.61 -33.19 20.75
N ASP A 743 -9.27 -33.75 21.77
CA ASP A 743 -10.72 -33.63 21.94
C ASP A 743 -11.09 -32.16 22.25
N ALA A 744 -10.63 -31.26 21.37
CA ALA A 744 -10.66 -29.83 21.57
C ALA A 744 -12.08 -29.34 21.33
N HIS A 745 -12.67 -28.74 22.35
CA HIS A 745 -13.88 -27.96 22.21
C HIS A 745 -13.63 -26.87 21.14
N PRO A 746 -14.64 -26.34 20.42
CA PRO A 746 -14.42 -25.27 19.43
C PRO A 746 -13.64 -24.06 19.98
N ALA A 747 -13.62 -23.89 21.31
CA ALA A 747 -12.80 -22.93 22.07
C ALA A 747 -11.28 -23.17 22.09
N ASP A 748 -10.82 -24.39 21.79
CA ASP A 748 -9.41 -24.76 21.74
C ASP A 748 -8.78 -24.50 20.36
N GLY A 749 -9.60 -24.24 19.33
CA GLY A 749 -9.18 -23.78 18.00
C GLY A 749 -8.88 -22.28 17.90
N LEU A 750 -8.89 -21.58 19.04
CA LEU A 750 -8.49 -20.18 19.11
C LEU A 750 -6.97 -20.05 19.03
N THR A 751 -6.50 -19.21 18.11
CA THR A 751 -5.08 -18.87 18.02
C THR A 751 -4.60 -18.19 19.30
N PRO A 752 -3.28 -18.16 19.60
CA PRO A 752 -2.76 -17.45 20.77
C PRO A 752 -3.18 -15.97 20.81
N THR A 753 -3.38 -15.34 19.65
CA THR A 753 -3.84 -13.96 19.55
C THR A 753 -5.34 -13.84 19.79
N GLU A 754 -6.15 -14.74 19.24
CA GLU A 754 -7.59 -14.79 19.53
C GLU A 754 -7.88 -15.09 21.00
N ARG A 755 -7.07 -15.93 21.65
CA ARG A 755 -7.18 -16.18 23.09
C ARG A 755 -6.92 -14.92 23.91
N ARG A 756 -5.86 -14.18 23.58
CA ARG A 756 -5.54 -12.88 24.20
C ARG A 756 -6.62 -11.83 23.99
N VAL A 757 -7.29 -11.84 22.84
CA VAL A 757 -8.44 -10.97 22.53
C VAL A 757 -9.69 -11.42 23.29
N LEU A 758 -9.96 -12.72 23.35
CA LEU A 758 -11.08 -13.32 24.08
C LEU A 758 -11.02 -12.97 25.57
N ASP A 759 -9.87 -13.16 26.21
CA ASP A 759 -9.70 -12.92 27.65
C ASP A 759 -10.04 -11.45 28.02
N ARG A 760 -9.63 -10.50 27.17
CA ARG A 760 -9.95 -9.07 27.37
C ARG A 760 -11.40 -8.74 27.03
N ALA A 761 -11.97 -9.39 26.01
CA ALA A 761 -13.36 -9.19 25.63
C ALA A 761 -14.33 -9.67 26.73
N VAL A 762 -14.02 -10.80 27.39
CA VAL A 762 -14.79 -11.33 28.54
C VAL A 762 -14.71 -10.41 29.75
N LEU A 763 -13.59 -9.70 29.94
CA LEU A 763 -13.42 -8.68 30.99
C LEU A 763 -14.14 -7.35 30.72
N GLY A 764 -14.82 -7.21 29.58
CA GLY A 764 -15.57 -5.99 29.25
C GLY A 764 -14.81 -4.97 28.40
N SER A 765 -13.57 -5.24 27.98
CA SER A 765 -12.79 -4.31 27.13
C SER A 765 -13.42 -4.13 25.74
N THR A 766 -13.32 -2.91 25.20
CA THR A 766 -13.79 -2.52 23.85
C THR A 766 -12.71 -2.78 22.80
N ALA A 767 -13.10 -2.92 21.52
CA ALA A 767 -12.14 -3.22 20.44
C ALA A 767 -10.98 -2.21 20.32
N PRO A 768 -11.19 -0.88 20.47
CA PRO A 768 -10.07 0.08 20.50
C PRO A 768 -9.13 -0.12 21.69
N ARG A 769 -9.66 -0.46 22.87
CA ARG A 769 -8.86 -0.68 24.08
C ARG A 769 -8.06 -1.99 24.00
N ILE A 770 -8.66 -3.04 23.47
CA ILE A 770 -7.96 -4.31 23.22
C ILE A 770 -6.84 -4.11 22.19
N ALA A 771 -7.07 -3.27 21.18
CA ALA A 771 -6.07 -2.95 20.16
C ALA A 771 -4.86 -2.24 20.74
N GLU A 772 -5.11 -1.26 21.62
CA GLU A 772 -4.07 -0.56 22.39
C GLU A 772 -3.29 -1.53 23.29
N GLU A 773 -3.99 -2.37 24.07
CA GLU A 773 -3.38 -3.34 25.00
C GLU A 773 -2.61 -4.49 24.30
N LEU A 774 -2.83 -4.71 23.00
CA LEU A 774 -2.19 -5.76 22.20
C LEU A 774 -1.29 -5.22 21.09
N SER A 775 -1.15 -3.89 20.97
CA SER A 775 -0.39 -3.22 19.91
C SER A 775 -0.75 -3.70 18.49
N ILE A 776 -2.04 -3.87 18.22
CA ILE A 776 -2.60 -4.25 16.90
C ILE A 776 -3.70 -3.27 16.50
N SER A 777 -4.11 -3.25 15.22
CA SER A 777 -5.15 -2.30 14.79
C SER A 777 -6.54 -2.64 15.40
N PRO A 778 -7.42 -1.64 15.65
CA PRO A 778 -8.80 -1.88 16.08
C PRO A 778 -9.60 -2.75 15.09
N HIS A 779 -9.25 -2.68 13.80
CA HIS A 779 -9.82 -3.52 12.77
C HIS A 779 -9.41 -4.98 12.96
N THR A 780 -8.12 -5.23 13.22
CA THR A 780 -7.57 -6.57 13.54
C THR A 780 -8.26 -7.19 14.76
N VAL A 781 -8.51 -6.39 15.80
CA VAL A 781 -9.28 -6.86 16.97
C VAL A 781 -10.72 -7.20 16.61
N THR A 782 -11.38 -6.38 15.80
CA THR A 782 -12.76 -6.62 15.37
C THR A 782 -12.85 -7.92 14.57
N THR A 783 -11.88 -8.15 13.69
CA THR A 783 -11.70 -9.40 12.95
C THR A 783 -11.47 -10.59 13.88
N HIS A 784 -10.58 -10.48 14.87
CA HIS A 784 -10.38 -11.53 15.86
C HIS A 784 -11.63 -11.81 16.69
N ILE A 785 -12.40 -10.79 17.10
CA ILE A 785 -13.68 -10.97 17.82
C ILE A 785 -14.68 -11.72 16.94
N ARG A 786 -14.76 -11.38 15.65
CA ARG A 786 -15.62 -12.08 14.69
C ARG A 786 -15.18 -13.54 14.54
N HIS A 787 -13.88 -13.82 14.45
CA HIS A 787 -13.34 -15.17 14.37
C HIS A 787 -13.57 -15.95 15.67
N ILE A 788 -13.43 -15.33 16.84
CA ILE A 788 -13.74 -15.92 18.14
C ILE A 788 -15.22 -16.29 18.19
N TYR A 789 -16.13 -15.39 17.79
CA TYR A 789 -17.56 -15.67 17.71
C TYR A 789 -17.85 -16.83 16.78
N ALA A 790 -17.26 -16.83 15.58
CA ALA A 790 -17.43 -17.90 14.61
C ALA A 790 -16.91 -19.25 15.14
N LYS A 791 -15.71 -19.26 15.73
CA LYS A 791 -15.09 -20.47 16.30
C LYS A 791 -15.83 -20.99 17.52
N LEU A 792 -16.47 -20.13 18.30
CA LEU A 792 -17.27 -20.50 19.48
C LEU A 792 -18.76 -20.72 19.18
N GLY A 793 -19.23 -20.47 17.95
CA GLY A 793 -20.65 -20.55 17.58
C GLY A 793 -21.53 -19.48 18.23
N LEU A 794 -20.99 -18.27 18.43
CA LEU A 794 -21.64 -17.14 19.09
C LEU A 794 -22.02 -16.06 18.06
N SER A 795 -23.09 -15.31 18.33
CA SER A 795 -23.59 -14.26 17.43
C SER A 795 -23.50 -12.85 18.00
N SER A 796 -23.26 -12.70 19.29
CA SER A 796 -23.26 -11.41 19.97
C SER A 796 -22.34 -11.37 21.17
N ARG A 797 -22.06 -10.14 21.63
CA ARG A 797 -21.33 -9.94 22.89
C ARG A 797 -22.11 -10.46 24.10
N ALA A 798 -23.44 -10.43 24.06
CA ALA A 798 -24.27 -11.04 25.11
C ALA A 798 -24.08 -12.56 25.14
N ASP A 799 -23.99 -13.21 23.97
CA ASP A 799 -23.72 -14.65 23.85
C ASP A 799 -22.32 -15.00 24.37
N LEU A 800 -21.33 -14.14 24.12
CA LEU A 800 -19.97 -14.28 24.67
C LEU A 800 -19.96 -14.27 26.20
N MET A 801 -20.65 -13.31 26.82
CA MET A 801 -20.71 -13.24 28.28
C MET A 801 -21.47 -14.42 28.88
N ALA A 802 -22.56 -14.86 28.23
CA ALA A 802 -23.30 -16.04 28.63
C ALA A 802 -22.48 -17.34 28.45
N TRP A 803 -21.65 -17.41 27.40
CA TRP A 803 -20.72 -18.51 27.16
C TRP A 803 -19.62 -18.55 28.23
N ALA A 804 -18.97 -17.42 28.51
CA ALA A 804 -17.92 -17.33 29.54
C ALA A 804 -18.42 -17.76 30.93
N GLY A 805 -19.65 -17.37 31.30
CA GLY A 805 -20.28 -17.78 32.55
C GLY A 805 -20.60 -19.28 32.65
N ARG A 806 -20.82 -19.98 31.52
CA ARG A 806 -21.00 -21.45 31.51
C ARG A 806 -19.67 -22.20 31.60
N GLU A 807 -18.61 -21.62 31.05
CA GLU A 807 -17.25 -22.19 31.02
C GLU A 807 -16.41 -21.85 32.26
N GLY A 808 -16.94 -21.03 33.19
CA GLY A 808 -16.27 -20.67 34.44
C GLY A 808 -15.09 -19.71 34.27
N ARG A 809 -15.11 -18.85 33.25
CA ARG A 809 -14.08 -17.83 32.96
C ARG A 809 -14.46 -16.43 33.41
#